data_AF-A0A8G1H6R2-F1
#
_entry.id   AF-A0A8G1H6R2-F1
#
_cell.length_a   1.000
_cell.length_b   1.000
_cell.length_c   1.000
_cell.angle_alpha   90.00
_cell.angle_beta   90.00
_cell.angle_gamma   90.00
#
_symmetry.space_group_name_H-M   'P 1'
#
loop_
_entity.id
_entity.type
_entity.pdbx_description
1 polymer ?
#
loop_
_entity_poly.entity_id
_entity_poly.type
_entity_poly.pdbx_seq_one_letter_code
_entity_poly.pdbx_strand_id
1 'polypeptide(L)'
;MLSPEEFREKYDDEELSAELPNSPVSTLRSIQFFYGKLYTLGTLGGGKYAPYLTPDAADDIVDTEDSLIVVRVDLSGEEPSLADDERGPVWVTRYSDNLVEKAAHCKYPPARGIDHSVTHQAGRNSGPEKLARYAKERLTKWPTDDVVQTVAEEHDEGWVINGLATVGKDEDLLVQIEEGVKTALGGESTTALLTVQVKTAVDEGYRWPGEIDGFMEAMRQRKLSKLVTKNKANNSSGEATDIVTGQISRVVGTAEDPQNYFLGKQREKFPGLDIEEAWRTHPISEDAAVTVMNADPFVEACTYRTFGAKVYYLPYFRGEPQADHARQLYDLLYRAATTEEDMTPVERAYREFKFDREHELRFYVSAVMPHQMSRYDVFGETLNGRLLYPLSLAKRHENIIENSSAYNSQTDWSAPMPTNDSWDLLTKNDNRLRSVSTGWYFSQTFVDRDDTDASADDPRIKALVSVLSGGSIAVETLLKEYVDRIDADENDENIDKFPSWRVASQFAQLCALADEELDLLSTADTGKEPITQEPDYEEYSMQTAEDILADGGNTSAEKLETFIEDTPALAHDPEAPINDQRRGAFLLGVLIGEVGAYQNYSEDRSTTLIDQYPVKSITGARIKKITQEAIGTTITYTRNEDRTITLFEHVVDQLRETILQPDPDSWEIGTDDLRFYYALGVTYGMNDHPDWDQLKTNTKENI
;
A
#
# COMPACT_ATOMS: atom_id res chain seq x y z
N MET A 1 16.87 2.32 -18.31
CA MET A 1 15.53 2.92 -18.55
C MET A 1 15.70 4.40 -18.85
N LEU A 2 14.98 4.96 -19.82
CA LEU A 2 15.02 6.39 -20.20
C LEU A 2 14.53 7.28 -19.06
N SER A 3 15.20 8.40 -18.80
CA SER A 3 14.66 9.43 -17.92
C SER A 3 13.33 9.99 -18.46
N PRO A 4 12.49 10.63 -17.62
CA PRO A 4 11.25 11.26 -18.07
C PRO A 4 11.47 12.28 -19.18
N GLU A 5 12.57 13.04 -19.15
CA GLU A 5 12.97 13.96 -20.21
C GLU A 5 13.29 13.23 -21.52
N GLU A 6 14.16 12.21 -21.46
CA GLU A 6 14.51 11.41 -22.65
C GLU A 6 13.32 10.67 -23.23
N PHE A 7 12.39 10.18 -22.39
CA PHE A 7 11.16 9.54 -22.83
C PHE A 7 10.25 10.52 -23.60
N ARG A 8 10.14 11.76 -23.12
CA ARG A 8 9.39 12.84 -23.81
C ARG A 8 10.04 13.23 -25.13
N GLU A 9 11.37 13.24 -25.20
CA GLU A 9 12.11 13.54 -26.43
C GLU A 9 12.03 12.41 -27.45
N LYS A 10 12.01 11.15 -26.99
CA LYS A 10 12.01 9.96 -27.86
C LYS A 10 10.67 9.71 -28.55
N TYR A 11 9.54 10.00 -27.90
CA TYR A 11 8.21 9.68 -28.42
C TYR A 11 7.34 10.93 -28.52
N ASP A 12 7.01 11.31 -29.76
CA ASP A 12 6.01 12.37 -29.99
C ASP A 12 4.57 11.89 -29.68
N ASP A 13 3.59 12.78 -29.83
CA ASP A 13 2.19 12.47 -29.47
C ASP A 13 1.58 11.38 -30.35
N GLU A 14 1.93 11.34 -31.64
CA GLU A 14 1.38 10.38 -32.60
C GLU A 14 2.01 9.00 -32.38
N GLU A 15 3.34 8.96 -32.24
CA GLU A 15 4.11 7.74 -31.96
C GLU A 15 3.70 7.12 -30.62
N LEU A 16 3.60 7.93 -29.55
CA LEU A 16 3.20 7.41 -28.25
C LEU A 16 1.76 6.90 -28.29
N SER A 17 0.83 7.66 -28.85
CA SER A 17 -0.59 7.26 -28.91
C SER A 17 -0.81 5.97 -29.70
N ALA A 18 -0.03 5.72 -30.76
CA ALA A 18 -0.10 4.47 -31.52
C ALA A 18 0.31 3.24 -30.70
N GLU A 19 1.13 3.43 -29.66
CA GLU A 19 1.58 2.37 -28.76
C GLU A 19 0.66 2.21 -27.53
N LEU A 20 -0.26 3.15 -27.27
CA LEU A 20 -1.14 3.10 -26.11
C LEU A 20 -2.31 2.10 -26.28
N PRO A 21 -2.86 1.58 -25.17
CA PRO A 21 -4.08 0.77 -25.23
C PRO A 21 -5.26 1.58 -25.80
N ASN A 22 -5.98 1.01 -26.76
CA ASN A 22 -7.20 1.60 -27.35
C ASN A 22 -8.46 1.35 -26.50
N SER A 23 -8.30 1.09 -25.20
CA SER A 23 -9.39 0.76 -24.29
C SER A 23 -9.24 1.54 -22.97
N PRO A 24 -10.34 1.89 -22.31
CA PRO A 24 -10.27 2.54 -21.01
C PRO A 24 -9.60 1.67 -19.94
N VAL A 25 -8.75 2.28 -19.12
CA VAL A 25 -8.19 1.62 -17.94
C VAL A 25 -9.31 1.38 -16.91
N SER A 26 -9.76 0.13 -16.82
CA SER A 26 -10.96 -0.26 -16.06
C SER A 26 -10.77 -1.47 -15.16
N THR A 27 -9.62 -2.14 -15.23
CA THR A 27 -9.29 -3.33 -14.42
C THR A 27 -7.83 -3.30 -13.98
N LEU A 28 -7.49 -4.10 -12.96
CA LEU A 28 -6.08 -4.32 -12.58
C LEU A 28 -5.23 -4.78 -13.77
N ARG A 29 -5.78 -5.63 -14.66
CA ARG A 29 -5.04 -6.09 -15.85
C ARG A 29 -4.77 -4.97 -16.84
N SER A 30 -5.70 -4.05 -17.03
CA SER A 30 -5.50 -2.87 -17.86
C SER A 30 -4.36 -2.00 -17.30
N ILE A 31 -4.32 -1.81 -15.96
CA ILE A 31 -3.25 -1.08 -15.28
C ILE A 31 -1.90 -1.77 -15.49
N GLN A 32 -1.81 -3.07 -15.17
CA GLN A 32 -0.58 -3.83 -15.34
C GLN A 32 -0.12 -3.86 -16.81
N PHE A 33 -1.03 -4.07 -17.76
CA PHE A 33 -0.67 -4.02 -19.18
C PHE A 33 -0.10 -2.65 -19.56
N PHE A 34 -0.75 -1.57 -19.12
CA PHE A 34 -0.28 -0.22 -19.42
C PHE A 34 1.10 0.05 -18.80
N TYR A 35 1.32 -0.37 -17.56
CA TYR A 35 2.62 -0.28 -16.88
C TYR A 35 3.69 -1.06 -17.64
N GLY A 36 3.41 -2.30 -18.02
CA GLY A 36 4.35 -3.11 -18.78
C GLY A 36 4.66 -2.54 -20.16
N LYS A 37 3.67 -1.89 -20.79
CA LYS A 37 3.86 -1.17 -22.06
C LYS A 37 4.78 0.04 -21.89
N LEU A 38 4.50 0.90 -20.90
CA LEU A 38 5.35 2.05 -20.57
C LEU A 38 6.77 1.62 -20.19
N TYR A 39 6.90 0.55 -19.41
CA TYR A 39 8.18 -0.03 -19.04
C TYR A 39 8.98 -0.47 -20.26
N THR A 40 8.32 -1.20 -21.17
CA THR A 40 8.95 -1.68 -22.41
C THR A 40 9.40 -0.49 -23.28
N LEU A 41 8.54 0.52 -23.47
CA LEU A 41 8.90 1.73 -24.22
C LEU A 41 10.09 2.49 -23.59
N GLY A 42 10.14 2.54 -22.26
CA GLY A 42 11.21 3.19 -21.50
C GLY A 42 12.53 2.41 -21.47
N THR A 43 12.54 1.13 -21.80
CA THR A 43 13.74 0.28 -21.70
C THR A 43 14.24 -0.25 -23.05
N LEU A 44 13.33 -0.70 -23.91
CA LEU A 44 13.62 -1.49 -25.12
C LEU A 44 13.03 -0.87 -26.39
N GLY A 45 12.30 0.23 -26.26
CA GLY A 45 11.61 0.81 -27.41
C GLY A 45 10.23 0.19 -27.69
N GLY A 46 9.73 0.46 -28.89
CA GLY A 46 8.52 -0.13 -29.43
C GLY A 46 8.78 -1.36 -30.31
N GLY A 47 7.74 -1.83 -30.98
CA GLY A 47 7.83 -2.92 -31.97
C GLY A 47 7.45 -4.31 -31.45
N LYS A 48 7.33 -5.25 -32.41
CA LYS A 48 6.73 -6.58 -32.23
C LYS A 48 7.40 -7.41 -31.13
N TYR A 49 8.72 -7.36 -31.03
CA TYR A 49 9.48 -8.28 -30.17
C TYR A 49 9.98 -7.66 -28.86
N ALA A 50 9.95 -6.34 -28.71
CA ALA A 50 10.44 -5.65 -27.52
C ALA A 50 9.83 -6.22 -26.21
N PRO A 51 8.51 -6.48 -26.10
CA PRO A 51 7.93 -7.05 -24.87
C PRO A 51 8.49 -8.42 -24.47
N TYR A 52 9.10 -9.16 -25.39
CA TYR A 52 9.61 -10.50 -25.08
C TYR A 52 11.00 -10.46 -24.45
N LEU A 53 11.78 -9.42 -24.74
CA LEU A 53 13.13 -9.25 -24.24
C LEU A 53 13.13 -8.98 -22.72
N THR A 54 14.26 -9.27 -22.08
CA THR A 54 14.44 -9.13 -20.63
C THR A 54 15.75 -8.38 -20.34
N PRO A 55 15.83 -7.07 -20.58
CA PRO A 55 17.06 -6.29 -20.47
C PRO A 55 17.61 -6.33 -19.04
N ASP A 56 16.74 -6.19 -18.05
CA ASP A 56 17.14 -6.04 -16.64
C ASP A 56 17.63 -7.35 -16.03
N ALA A 57 17.35 -8.47 -16.70
CA ALA A 57 17.78 -9.78 -16.26
C ALA A 57 19.31 -9.91 -16.19
N ALA A 58 20.02 -9.12 -16.98
CA ALA A 58 21.48 -9.09 -17.10
C ALA A 58 22.06 -7.69 -16.82
N ASP A 59 21.31 -6.81 -16.16
CA ASP A 59 21.74 -5.44 -15.84
C ASP A 59 22.98 -5.45 -14.93
N ASP A 60 23.09 -6.46 -14.06
CA ASP A 60 24.19 -6.62 -13.10
C ASP A 60 25.56 -6.91 -13.75
N ILE A 61 25.59 -7.21 -15.05
CA ILE A 61 26.82 -7.48 -15.82
C ILE A 61 27.02 -6.52 -16.99
N VAL A 62 26.16 -5.51 -17.15
CA VAL A 62 26.37 -4.45 -18.13
C VAL A 62 27.68 -3.71 -17.81
N ASP A 63 28.40 -3.36 -18.87
CA ASP A 63 29.71 -2.70 -18.84
C ASP A 63 30.82 -3.41 -18.03
N THR A 64 30.63 -4.70 -17.74
CA THR A 64 31.64 -5.54 -17.09
C THR A 64 32.52 -6.25 -18.13
N GLU A 65 33.83 -6.34 -17.92
CA GLU A 65 34.71 -7.13 -18.82
C GLU A 65 34.31 -8.61 -18.85
N ASP A 66 34.54 -9.26 -19.98
CA ASP A 66 34.24 -10.69 -20.21
C ASP A 66 32.78 -11.11 -19.93
N SER A 67 31.85 -10.15 -19.94
CA SER A 67 30.42 -10.37 -19.68
C SER A 67 29.63 -10.82 -20.91
N LEU A 68 30.25 -10.86 -22.10
CA LEU A 68 29.63 -11.36 -23.33
C LEU A 68 30.56 -12.33 -24.05
N ILE A 69 30.07 -13.55 -24.29
CA ILE A 69 30.75 -14.59 -25.07
C ILE A 69 29.97 -14.82 -26.36
N VAL A 70 30.60 -14.57 -27.50
CA VAL A 70 29.98 -14.65 -28.83
C VAL A 70 30.60 -15.79 -29.63
N VAL A 71 29.78 -16.73 -30.07
CA VAL A 71 30.16 -17.74 -31.07
C VAL A 71 29.83 -17.21 -32.45
N ARG A 72 30.81 -17.14 -33.35
CA ARG A 72 30.68 -16.51 -34.67
C ARG A 72 30.61 -17.57 -35.75
N VAL A 73 29.47 -17.64 -36.44
CA VAL A 73 29.15 -18.66 -37.44
C VAL A 73 28.98 -18.02 -38.82
N ASP A 74 29.66 -18.56 -39.82
CA ASP A 74 29.49 -18.17 -41.21
C ASP A 74 28.52 -19.15 -41.90
N LEU A 75 27.37 -18.62 -42.33
CA LEU A 75 26.35 -19.36 -43.09
C LEU A 75 26.25 -18.87 -44.54
N SER A 76 27.18 -18.03 -45.00
CA SER A 76 27.15 -17.44 -46.33
C SER A 76 27.65 -18.37 -47.45
N GLY A 77 28.35 -19.44 -47.08
CA GLY A 77 28.87 -20.47 -48.00
C GLY A 77 27.90 -21.63 -48.25
N GLU A 78 28.34 -22.62 -49.04
CA GLU A 78 27.56 -23.85 -49.28
C GLU A 78 27.46 -24.74 -48.03
N GLU A 79 28.48 -24.72 -47.17
CA GLU A 79 28.52 -25.44 -45.90
C GLU A 79 28.73 -24.44 -44.74
N PRO A 80 27.94 -24.54 -43.64
CA PRO A 80 28.14 -23.75 -42.44
C PRO A 80 29.55 -23.95 -41.84
N SER A 81 30.21 -22.87 -41.46
CA SER A 81 31.54 -22.90 -40.82
C SER A 81 31.65 -21.89 -39.69
N LEU A 82 32.77 -21.90 -38.95
CA LEU A 82 33.07 -20.88 -37.94
C LEU A 82 33.89 -19.75 -38.55
N ALA A 83 33.78 -18.55 -37.96
CA ALA A 83 34.50 -17.37 -38.43
C ALA A 83 36.03 -17.59 -38.45
N ASP A 84 36.66 -17.23 -39.55
CA ASP A 84 38.10 -17.37 -39.80
C ASP A 84 38.84 -16.03 -39.95
N ASP A 85 38.15 -14.91 -39.69
CA ASP A 85 38.75 -13.57 -39.70
C ASP A 85 39.60 -13.30 -38.45
N GLU A 86 40.22 -12.10 -38.39
CA GLU A 86 41.14 -11.71 -37.30
C GLU A 86 40.52 -11.79 -35.89
N ARG A 87 39.20 -11.69 -35.77
CA ARG A 87 38.49 -11.77 -34.48
C ARG A 87 38.19 -13.21 -34.08
N GLY A 88 38.25 -14.15 -35.02
CA GLY A 88 38.15 -15.58 -34.78
C GLY A 88 36.74 -16.09 -34.46
N PRO A 89 36.60 -17.40 -34.19
CA PRO A 89 35.31 -18.08 -34.04
C PRO A 89 34.64 -17.84 -32.68
N VAL A 90 35.42 -17.46 -31.67
CA VAL A 90 34.95 -17.13 -30.33
C VAL A 90 35.47 -15.75 -29.97
N TRP A 91 34.55 -14.86 -29.59
CA TRP A 91 34.87 -13.50 -29.17
C TRP A 91 34.31 -13.25 -27.77
N VAL A 92 35.22 -13.06 -26.80
CA VAL A 92 34.87 -12.63 -25.44
C VAL A 92 35.04 -11.12 -25.36
N THR A 93 34.01 -10.44 -24.86
CA THR A 93 33.97 -8.98 -24.83
C THR A 93 33.04 -8.47 -23.73
N ARG A 94 32.91 -7.16 -23.66
CA ARG A 94 32.03 -6.44 -22.74
C ARG A 94 30.61 -6.39 -23.30
N TYR A 95 29.62 -6.72 -22.47
CA TYR A 95 28.21 -6.47 -22.73
C TYR A 95 27.89 -5.00 -22.41
N SER A 96 27.89 -4.15 -23.43
CA SER A 96 27.59 -2.72 -23.30
C SER A 96 26.13 -2.40 -23.63
N ASP A 97 25.65 -1.22 -23.22
CA ASP A 97 24.27 -0.77 -23.42
C ASP A 97 23.76 -0.91 -24.86
N ASN A 98 24.60 -0.60 -25.85
CA ASN A 98 24.25 -0.70 -27.28
C ASN A 98 24.09 -2.16 -27.79
N LEU A 99 24.42 -3.16 -26.96
CA LEU A 99 24.25 -4.58 -27.26
C LEU A 99 23.01 -5.17 -26.60
N VAL A 100 22.31 -4.43 -25.73
CA VAL A 100 21.14 -4.96 -24.99
C VAL A 100 20.04 -5.46 -25.93
N GLU A 101 19.62 -4.61 -26.87
CA GLU A 101 18.64 -4.99 -27.88
C GLU A 101 19.22 -5.99 -28.89
N LYS A 102 20.48 -5.81 -29.30
CA LYS A 102 21.13 -6.64 -30.33
C LYS A 102 21.35 -8.08 -29.89
N ALA A 103 21.73 -8.29 -28.65
CA ALA A 103 21.87 -9.63 -28.08
C ALA A 103 20.51 -10.33 -27.94
N ALA A 104 19.39 -9.59 -27.90
CA ALA A 104 18.03 -10.12 -27.85
C ALA A 104 17.84 -11.17 -26.74
N HIS A 105 18.30 -10.86 -25.52
CA HIS A 105 18.17 -11.77 -24.39
C HIS A 105 16.71 -11.85 -23.92
N CYS A 106 16.20 -13.08 -23.84
CA CYS A 106 14.89 -13.42 -23.29
C CYS A 106 15.05 -14.57 -22.29
N LYS A 107 15.12 -14.20 -21.01
CA LYS A 107 15.42 -15.11 -19.90
C LYS A 107 14.33 -16.16 -19.67
N TYR A 108 14.76 -17.37 -19.31
CA TYR A 108 13.94 -18.43 -18.75
C TYR A 108 14.52 -18.85 -17.39
N PRO A 109 13.70 -19.15 -16.36
CA PRO A 109 14.22 -19.48 -15.04
C PRO A 109 15.29 -20.59 -15.07
N PRO A 110 16.49 -20.38 -14.48
CA PRO A 110 17.65 -21.26 -14.65
C PRO A 110 17.41 -22.73 -14.25
N ALA A 111 16.50 -22.96 -13.30
CA ALA A 111 16.13 -24.30 -12.85
C ALA A 111 15.39 -25.14 -13.92
N ARG A 112 14.97 -24.53 -15.03
CA ARG A 112 14.09 -25.15 -16.03
C ARG A 112 14.70 -25.34 -17.42
N GLY A 113 15.96 -24.96 -17.62
CA GLY A 113 16.69 -25.23 -18.87
C GLY A 113 17.35 -24.00 -19.48
N ILE A 114 17.46 -23.99 -20.81
CA ILE A 114 18.03 -22.88 -21.57
C ILE A 114 17.01 -21.73 -21.73
N ASP A 115 17.52 -20.50 -21.77
CA ASP A 115 16.74 -19.27 -22.04
C ASP A 115 15.92 -19.35 -23.33
N HIS A 116 14.83 -18.58 -23.41
CA HIS A 116 13.91 -18.60 -24.56
C HIS A 116 14.60 -18.15 -25.85
N SER A 117 15.47 -17.14 -25.76
CA SER A 117 16.33 -16.67 -26.84
C SER A 117 17.53 -17.57 -27.09
N VAL A 118 18.16 -17.42 -28.26
CA VAL A 118 19.49 -17.99 -28.50
C VAL A 118 20.52 -17.40 -27.54
N THR A 119 20.36 -16.17 -27.06
CA THR A 119 21.22 -15.64 -26.00
C THR A 119 20.89 -16.25 -24.64
N HIS A 120 21.90 -16.62 -23.85
CA HIS A 120 21.74 -17.26 -22.55
C HIS A 120 22.56 -16.60 -21.44
N GLN A 121 21.95 -16.37 -20.28
CA GLN A 121 22.63 -15.91 -19.09
C GLN A 121 23.20 -17.07 -18.26
N ALA A 122 24.51 -17.12 -18.11
CA ALA A 122 25.15 -18.07 -17.21
C ALA A 122 24.92 -17.70 -15.73
N GLY A 123 24.98 -18.70 -14.86
CA GLY A 123 24.99 -18.46 -13.41
C GLY A 123 26.27 -17.74 -12.97
N ARG A 124 26.22 -17.08 -11.81
CA ARG A 124 27.32 -16.28 -11.26
C ARG A 124 28.63 -17.06 -11.19
N ASN A 125 29.72 -16.40 -11.60
CA ASN A 125 31.11 -16.90 -11.56
C ASN A 125 31.25 -18.32 -12.12
N SER A 126 30.69 -18.55 -13.31
CA SER A 126 30.80 -19.84 -13.98
C SER A 126 32.21 -20.02 -14.55
N GLY A 127 32.81 -21.19 -14.33
CA GLY A 127 34.13 -21.52 -14.87
C GLY A 127 34.11 -21.75 -16.39
N PRO A 128 35.29 -21.67 -17.05
CA PRO A 128 35.41 -21.77 -18.51
C PRO A 128 34.79 -23.02 -19.12
N GLU A 129 34.89 -24.19 -18.48
CA GLU A 129 34.31 -25.43 -19.00
C GLU A 129 32.77 -25.36 -19.05
N LYS A 130 32.18 -24.73 -18.03
CA LYS A 130 30.72 -24.57 -17.95
C LYS A 130 30.24 -23.55 -18.98
N LEU A 131 30.98 -22.46 -19.17
CA LEU A 131 30.70 -21.44 -20.19
C LEU A 131 30.86 -22.01 -21.60
N ALA A 132 31.93 -22.76 -21.87
CA ALA A 132 32.15 -23.45 -23.13
C ALA A 132 30.99 -24.41 -23.46
N ARG A 133 30.52 -25.18 -22.48
CA ARG A 133 29.32 -26.02 -22.65
C ARG A 133 28.10 -25.18 -23.04
N TYR A 134 27.85 -24.07 -22.35
CA TYR A 134 26.71 -23.20 -22.68
C TYR A 134 26.81 -22.54 -24.06
N ALA A 135 28.02 -22.20 -24.51
CA ALA A 135 28.29 -21.70 -25.85
C ALA A 135 27.92 -22.75 -26.91
N LYS A 136 28.34 -24.01 -26.72
CA LYS A 136 27.96 -25.13 -27.59
C LYS A 136 26.45 -25.38 -27.59
N GLU A 137 25.78 -25.25 -26.44
CA GLU A 137 24.32 -25.44 -26.34
C GLU A 137 23.52 -24.44 -27.17
N ARG A 138 24.13 -23.33 -27.63
CA ARG A 138 23.53 -22.40 -28.61
C ARG A 138 23.41 -22.99 -30.01
N LEU A 139 24.16 -24.06 -30.30
CA LEU A 139 24.18 -24.77 -31.57
C LEU A 139 23.57 -26.17 -31.45
N THR A 140 23.65 -26.79 -30.27
CA THR A 140 23.22 -28.18 -30.07
C THR A 140 21.85 -28.35 -29.41
N LYS A 141 21.37 -27.35 -28.64
CA LYS A 141 20.09 -27.44 -27.91
C LYS A 141 19.07 -26.41 -28.33
N TRP A 142 19.45 -25.14 -28.45
CA TRP A 142 18.48 -24.09 -28.80
C TRP A 142 17.90 -24.26 -30.21
N PRO A 143 18.72 -24.42 -31.27
CA PRO A 143 18.18 -24.50 -32.63
C PRO A 143 17.50 -25.84 -32.90
N THR A 144 17.64 -26.85 -32.03
CA THR A 144 17.03 -28.18 -32.15
C THR A 144 15.81 -28.38 -31.25
N ASP A 145 15.38 -27.35 -30.50
CA ASP A 145 14.15 -27.36 -29.70
C ASP A 145 12.92 -27.47 -30.62
N ASP A 146 11.97 -28.34 -30.29
CA ASP A 146 10.80 -28.63 -31.14
C ASP A 146 10.02 -27.37 -31.55
N VAL A 147 9.89 -26.38 -30.64
CA VAL A 147 9.17 -25.13 -30.93
C VAL A 147 10.00 -24.25 -31.86
N VAL A 148 11.32 -24.20 -31.68
CA VAL A 148 12.24 -23.45 -32.54
C VAL A 148 12.30 -24.05 -33.94
N GLN A 149 12.31 -25.38 -34.05
CA GLN A 149 12.29 -26.09 -35.31
C GLN A 149 10.98 -25.91 -36.08
N THR A 150 9.84 -25.85 -35.39
CA THR A 150 8.55 -25.49 -36.03
C THR A 150 8.65 -24.13 -36.74
N VAL A 151 9.25 -23.13 -36.07
CA VAL A 151 9.49 -21.81 -36.69
C VAL A 151 10.49 -21.90 -37.85
N ALA A 152 11.54 -22.72 -37.72
CA ALA A 152 12.53 -22.90 -38.78
C ALA A 152 11.96 -23.53 -40.06
N GLU A 153 10.89 -24.30 -39.97
CA GLU A 153 10.19 -24.89 -41.11
C GLU A 153 9.24 -23.91 -41.81
N GLU A 154 8.66 -22.96 -41.06
CA GLU A 154 7.61 -22.05 -41.53
C GLU A 154 8.13 -20.66 -41.93
N HIS A 155 9.21 -20.18 -41.32
CA HIS A 155 9.72 -18.82 -41.48
C HIS A 155 10.73 -18.69 -42.62
N ASP A 156 10.72 -17.55 -43.35
CA ASP A 156 11.63 -17.31 -44.49
C ASP A 156 13.12 -17.35 -44.09
N GLU A 157 13.47 -16.85 -42.90
CA GLU A 157 14.83 -16.95 -42.34
C GLU A 157 15.08 -18.24 -41.53
N GLY A 158 14.18 -19.23 -41.58
CA GLY A 158 14.31 -20.49 -40.86
C GLY A 158 15.55 -21.31 -41.23
N TRP A 159 16.08 -21.11 -42.44
CA TRP A 159 17.34 -21.71 -42.89
C TRP A 159 18.54 -21.31 -42.01
N VAL A 160 18.53 -20.12 -41.40
CA VAL A 160 19.60 -19.66 -40.48
C VAL A 160 19.64 -20.53 -39.23
N ILE A 161 18.47 -20.86 -38.66
CA ILE A 161 18.34 -21.76 -37.50
C ILE A 161 18.84 -23.16 -37.85
N ASN A 162 18.46 -23.67 -39.03
CA ASN A 162 18.92 -24.97 -39.51
C ASN A 162 20.42 -25.01 -39.79
N GLY A 163 21.00 -23.89 -40.23
CA GLY A 163 22.44 -23.71 -40.33
C GLY A 163 23.14 -23.87 -38.98
N LEU A 164 22.64 -23.21 -37.92
CA LEU A 164 23.18 -23.38 -36.57
C LEU A 164 23.06 -24.83 -36.06
N ALA A 165 21.91 -25.48 -36.29
CA ALA A 165 21.71 -26.89 -35.94
C ALA A 165 22.65 -27.83 -36.71
N THR A 166 23.09 -27.44 -37.91
CA THR A 166 24.05 -28.20 -38.71
C THR A 166 25.45 -28.08 -38.12
N VAL A 167 25.89 -26.88 -37.75
CA VAL A 167 27.15 -26.67 -37.01
C VAL A 167 27.14 -27.44 -35.69
N GLY A 168 25.99 -27.48 -35.00
CA GLY A 168 25.82 -28.25 -33.77
C GLY A 168 25.96 -29.77 -33.90
N LYS A 169 26.03 -30.32 -35.11
CA LYS A 169 26.28 -31.76 -35.36
C LYS A 169 27.75 -32.07 -35.66
N ASP A 170 28.57 -31.04 -35.87
CA ASP A 170 29.98 -31.18 -36.18
C ASP A 170 30.82 -31.12 -34.89
N GLU A 171 31.29 -32.28 -34.44
CA GLU A 171 32.08 -32.41 -33.22
C GLU A 171 33.43 -31.66 -33.29
N ASP A 172 34.04 -31.53 -34.48
CA ASP A 172 35.32 -30.84 -34.63
C ASP A 172 35.13 -29.32 -34.43
N LEU A 173 34.06 -28.76 -35.00
CA LEU A 173 33.70 -27.35 -34.77
C LEU A 173 33.30 -27.10 -33.30
N LEU A 174 32.59 -28.03 -32.67
CA LEU A 174 32.24 -27.94 -31.25
C LEU A 174 33.48 -27.95 -30.34
N VAL A 175 34.49 -28.78 -30.64
CA VAL A 175 35.78 -28.78 -29.94
C VAL A 175 36.51 -27.46 -30.13
N GLN A 176 36.49 -26.90 -31.34
CA GLN A 176 37.10 -25.60 -31.62
C GLN A 176 36.45 -24.46 -30.80
N ILE A 177 35.12 -24.45 -30.66
CA ILE A 177 34.41 -23.49 -29.81
C ILE A 177 34.81 -23.65 -28.35
N GLU A 178 34.86 -24.90 -27.86
CA GLU A 178 35.19 -25.17 -26.46
C GLU A 178 36.61 -24.69 -26.10
N GLU A 179 37.60 -25.01 -26.92
CA GLU A 179 38.97 -24.56 -26.70
C GLU A 179 39.12 -23.05 -26.92
N GLY A 180 38.36 -22.47 -27.85
CA GLY A 180 38.29 -21.01 -28.06
C GLY A 180 37.80 -20.27 -26.81
N VAL A 181 36.72 -20.72 -26.18
CA VAL A 181 36.19 -20.13 -24.95
C VAL A 181 37.19 -20.26 -23.79
N LYS A 182 37.78 -21.46 -23.59
CA LYS A 182 38.78 -21.68 -22.53
C LYS A 182 40.02 -20.80 -22.71
N THR A 183 40.49 -20.67 -23.96
CA THR A 183 41.67 -19.87 -24.28
C THR A 183 41.39 -18.39 -24.07
N ALA A 184 40.24 -17.89 -24.54
CA ALA A 184 39.88 -16.48 -24.41
C ALA A 184 39.72 -16.04 -22.94
N LEU A 185 39.17 -16.92 -22.08
CA LEU A 185 39.00 -16.63 -20.65
C LEU A 185 40.25 -16.89 -19.81
N GLY A 186 41.30 -17.53 -20.36
CA GLY A 186 42.56 -17.76 -19.64
C GLY A 186 42.45 -18.58 -18.34
N GLY A 187 41.36 -19.31 -18.13
CA GLY A 187 41.09 -20.04 -16.88
C GLY A 187 40.24 -19.28 -15.85
N GLU A 188 39.87 -18.03 -16.12
CA GLU A 188 39.10 -17.19 -15.20
C GLU A 188 37.61 -17.51 -15.23
N SER A 189 36.96 -17.40 -14.07
CA SER A 189 35.51 -17.54 -13.95
C SER A 189 34.84 -16.19 -14.12
N THR A 190 33.74 -16.14 -14.88
CA THR A 190 32.99 -14.91 -15.09
C THR A 190 31.47 -15.16 -15.05
N THR A 191 30.71 -14.09 -14.94
CA THR A 191 29.26 -14.07 -15.15
C THR A 191 29.02 -13.42 -16.51
N ALA A 192 28.48 -14.18 -17.46
CA ALA A 192 28.39 -13.73 -18.85
C ALA A 192 27.07 -14.13 -19.52
N LEU A 193 26.68 -13.33 -20.50
CA LEU A 193 25.78 -13.74 -21.57
C LEU A 193 26.54 -14.53 -22.64
N LEU A 194 25.92 -15.59 -23.15
CA LEU A 194 26.44 -16.39 -24.24
C LEU A 194 25.49 -16.30 -25.43
N THR A 195 26.02 -15.91 -26.58
CA THR A 195 25.22 -15.64 -27.78
C THR A 195 25.93 -16.09 -29.06
N VAL A 196 25.26 -15.89 -30.20
CA VAL A 196 25.77 -16.17 -31.53
C VAL A 196 25.76 -14.92 -32.39
N GLN A 197 26.72 -14.83 -33.29
CA GLN A 197 26.71 -13.89 -34.41
C GLN A 197 26.75 -14.69 -35.71
N VAL A 198 25.99 -14.25 -36.71
CA VAL A 198 25.81 -15.02 -37.94
C VAL A 198 26.08 -14.16 -39.16
N LYS A 199 26.87 -14.68 -40.09
CA LYS A 199 27.07 -14.05 -41.40
C LYS A 199 26.16 -14.73 -42.43
N THR A 200 25.27 -13.96 -43.05
CA THR A 200 24.23 -14.48 -43.96
C THR A 200 24.61 -14.38 -45.45
N ALA A 201 25.52 -13.47 -45.81
CA ALA A 201 26.02 -13.31 -47.17
C ALA A 201 27.51 -12.94 -47.17
N VAL A 202 28.22 -13.29 -48.25
CA VAL A 202 29.68 -13.18 -48.35
C VAL A 202 30.16 -11.73 -48.14
N ASP A 203 29.42 -10.76 -48.67
CA ASP A 203 29.74 -9.34 -48.63
C ASP A 203 29.12 -8.60 -47.41
N GLU A 204 28.40 -9.31 -46.54
CA GLU A 204 27.76 -8.74 -45.36
C GLU A 204 28.60 -8.94 -44.10
N GLY A 205 28.40 -8.07 -43.10
CA GLY A 205 28.96 -8.25 -41.78
C GLY A 205 28.23 -9.33 -40.98
N TYR A 206 28.81 -9.71 -39.84
CA TYR A 206 28.13 -10.58 -38.88
C TYR A 206 26.96 -9.83 -38.21
N ARG A 207 25.78 -10.43 -38.27
CA ARG A 207 24.54 -9.95 -37.66
C ARG A 207 24.38 -10.52 -36.26
N TRP A 208 23.83 -9.71 -35.36
CA TRP A 208 23.43 -10.11 -34.02
C TRP A 208 22.07 -10.80 -34.01
N PRO A 209 21.70 -11.53 -32.94
CA PRO A 209 20.42 -12.22 -32.90
C PRO A 209 19.21 -11.30 -33.05
N GLY A 210 19.25 -10.11 -32.45
CA GLY A 210 18.20 -9.10 -32.57
C GLY A 210 18.04 -8.52 -33.98
N GLU A 211 19.03 -8.74 -34.84
CA GLU A 211 19.00 -8.30 -36.23
C GLU A 211 18.45 -9.40 -37.17
N ILE A 212 18.15 -10.62 -36.67
CA ILE A 212 17.68 -11.78 -37.45
C ILE A 212 16.23 -12.11 -37.03
N ASP A 213 15.27 -11.86 -37.91
CA ASP A 213 13.84 -11.99 -37.63
C ASP A 213 13.45 -13.45 -37.30
N GLY A 214 14.08 -14.43 -37.96
CA GLY A 214 13.87 -15.84 -37.64
C GLY A 214 14.23 -16.20 -36.20
N PHE A 215 15.28 -15.60 -35.62
CA PHE A 215 15.63 -15.83 -34.21
C PHE A 215 14.65 -15.15 -33.25
N MET A 216 14.17 -13.96 -33.62
CA MET A 216 13.21 -13.20 -32.82
C MET A 216 11.84 -13.90 -32.79
N GLU A 217 11.36 -14.41 -33.93
CA GLU A 217 10.11 -15.19 -33.98
C GLU A 217 10.23 -16.52 -33.23
N ALA A 218 11.35 -17.24 -33.37
CA ALA A 218 11.59 -18.47 -32.62
C ALA A 218 11.62 -18.23 -31.09
N MET A 219 12.26 -17.14 -30.65
CA MET A 219 12.27 -16.70 -29.26
C MET A 219 10.85 -16.39 -28.75
N ARG A 220 10.06 -15.64 -29.54
CA ARG A 220 8.66 -15.33 -29.25
C ARG A 220 7.84 -16.60 -29.08
N GLN A 221 7.82 -17.49 -30.06
CA GLN A 221 7.04 -18.73 -30.01
C GLN A 221 7.44 -19.63 -28.83
N ARG A 222 8.74 -19.68 -28.54
CA ARG A 222 9.24 -20.44 -27.39
C ARG A 222 8.75 -19.85 -26.06
N LYS A 223 8.72 -18.52 -25.89
CA LYS A 223 8.14 -17.88 -24.70
C LYS A 223 6.63 -18.16 -24.59
N LEU A 224 5.88 -18.01 -25.69
CA LEU A 224 4.44 -18.28 -25.73
C LEU A 224 4.09 -19.73 -25.39
N SER A 225 4.85 -20.70 -25.91
CA SER A 225 4.65 -22.13 -25.62
C SER A 225 4.71 -22.47 -24.13
N LYS A 226 5.42 -21.66 -23.32
CA LYS A 226 5.52 -21.88 -21.87
C LYS A 226 4.39 -21.24 -21.08
N LEU A 227 3.68 -20.25 -21.65
CA LEU A 227 2.53 -19.62 -20.97
C LEU A 227 1.37 -20.60 -20.78
N VAL A 228 1.11 -21.43 -21.78
CA VAL A 228 -0.01 -22.39 -21.76
C VAL A 228 0.23 -23.60 -20.87
N THR A 229 1.48 -23.91 -20.54
CA THR A 229 1.85 -25.07 -19.69
C THR A 229 2.12 -24.69 -18.22
N LYS A 230 1.81 -23.46 -17.81
CA LYS A 230 2.08 -22.98 -16.44
C LYS A 230 1.21 -23.70 -15.40
N ASN A 231 1.65 -23.68 -14.14
CA ASN A 231 0.95 -24.29 -13.00
C ASN A 231 0.62 -25.80 -13.15
N LYS A 232 1.40 -26.54 -13.96
CA LYS A 232 1.17 -27.95 -14.33
C LYS A 232 -0.03 -28.18 -15.25
N ALA A 233 -0.52 -27.13 -15.92
CA ALA A 233 -1.42 -27.29 -17.06
C ALA A 233 -0.72 -28.08 -18.17
N ASN A 234 -1.47 -28.89 -18.89
CA ASN A 234 -1.02 -29.42 -20.17
C ASN A 234 -1.21 -28.37 -21.27
N ASN A 235 -2.33 -27.64 -21.25
CA ASN A 235 -2.61 -26.53 -22.16
C ASN A 235 -3.77 -25.65 -21.65
N SER A 236 -3.45 -24.57 -20.95
CA SER A 236 -4.42 -23.55 -20.50
C SER A 236 -4.60 -22.43 -21.54
N SER A 237 -5.12 -22.79 -22.72
CA SER A 237 -5.47 -21.82 -23.77
C SER A 237 -6.77 -22.14 -24.50
N GLY A 238 -7.39 -21.10 -25.07
CA GLY A 238 -8.61 -21.18 -25.86
C GLY A 238 -8.86 -19.89 -26.66
N GLU A 239 -9.99 -19.81 -27.35
CA GLU A 239 -10.43 -18.56 -28.01
C GLU A 239 -11.43 -17.82 -27.13
N ALA A 240 -11.16 -16.55 -26.84
CA ALA A 240 -12.04 -15.68 -26.07
C ALA A 240 -11.76 -14.20 -26.38
N THR A 241 -12.59 -13.32 -25.82
CA THR A 241 -12.31 -11.88 -25.81
C THR A 241 -11.26 -11.58 -24.76
N ASP A 242 -10.13 -11.02 -25.18
CA ASP A 242 -9.06 -10.55 -24.28
C ASP A 242 -9.59 -9.42 -23.37
N ILE A 243 -9.44 -9.60 -22.06
CA ILE A 243 -9.91 -8.64 -21.04
C ILE A 243 -9.19 -7.29 -21.12
N VAL A 244 -8.01 -7.23 -21.73
CA VAL A 244 -7.21 -6.00 -21.86
C VAL A 244 -7.56 -5.26 -23.16
N THR A 245 -7.46 -5.96 -24.29
CA THR A 245 -7.59 -5.35 -25.62
C THR A 245 -9.03 -5.33 -26.15
N GLY A 246 -9.92 -6.15 -25.59
CA GLY A 246 -11.30 -6.31 -26.06
C GLY A 246 -11.42 -7.05 -27.39
N GLN A 247 -10.31 -7.55 -27.96
CA GLN A 247 -10.30 -8.27 -29.23
C GLN A 247 -10.50 -9.77 -29.00
N ILE A 248 -11.12 -10.45 -29.97
CA ILE A 248 -11.19 -11.91 -29.96
C ILE A 248 -9.85 -12.44 -30.45
N SER A 249 -9.19 -13.24 -29.62
CA SER A 249 -7.91 -13.86 -29.95
C SER A 249 -7.78 -15.22 -29.26
N ARG A 250 -6.67 -15.91 -29.54
CA ARG A 250 -6.19 -16.95 -28.65
C ARG A 250 -5.76 -16.33 -27.31
N VAL A 251 -6.22 -16.90 -26.21
CA VAL A 251 -6.01 -16.40 -24.84
C VAL A 251 -5.43 -17.49 -23.94
N VAL A 252 -4.83 -17.08 -22.82
CA VAL A 252 -4.26 -17.95 -21.79
C VAL A 252 -4.82 -17.61 -20.41
N GLY A 253 -4.88 -18.60 -19.51
CA GLY A 253 -5.45 -18.42 -18.16
C GLY A 253 -4.43 -18.39 -17.03
N THR A 254 -3.17 -18.68 -17.32
CA THR A 254 -2.12 -18.92 -16.31
C THR A 254 -0.90 -18.01 -16.49
N ALA A 255 -1.10 -16.81 -17.04
CA ALA A 255 -0.04 -15.81 -17.16
C ALA A 255 0.61 -15.53 -15.78
N GLU A 256 1.89 -15.15 -15.77
CA GLU A 256 2.46 -14.61 -14.52
C GLU A 256 1.76 -13.32 -14.18
N ASP A 257 1.64 -13.06 -12.89
CA ASP A 257 0.97 -11.89 -12.39
C ASP A 257 1.90 -11.20 -11.39
N PRO A 258 2.26 -9.92 -11.60
CA PRO A 258 3.10 -9.17 -10.66
C PRO A 258 2.58 -9.18 -9.22
N GLN A 259 1.26 -9.25 -9.03
CA GLN A 259 0.64 -9.32 -7.69
C GLN A 259 0.32 -10.76 -7.25
N ASN A 260 0.61 -11.76 -8.09
CA ASN A 260 0.30 -13.18 -7.87
C ASN A 260 -1.18 -13.48 -7.51
N TYR A 261 -2.08 -12.57 -7.90
CA TYR A 261 -3.51 -12.55 -7.66
C TYR A 261 -4.24 -13.67 -8.41
N PHE A 262 -3.85 -13.92 -9.66
CA PHE A 262 -4.51 -14.89 -10.55
C PHE A 262 -3.75 -16.21 -10.67
N LEU A 263 -3.14 -16.68 -9.59
CA LEU A 263 -2.48 -17.98 -9.57
C LEU A 263 -3.48 -19.10 -9.29
N GLY A 264 -3.30 -20.26 -9.91
CA GLY A 264 -4.12 -21.45 -9.62
C GLY A 264 -4.03 -21.97 -8.18
N LYS A 265 -3.12 -21.42 -7.37
CA LYS A 265 -3.01 -21.69 -5.93
C LYS A 265 -3.91 -20.80 -5.06
N GLN A 266 -4.50 -19.74 -5.62
CA GLN A 266 -5.46 -18.84 -4.95
C GLN A 266 -6.88 -19.42 -5.00
N ARG A 267 -7.10 -20.53 -4.29
CA ARG A 267 -8.39 -21.26 -4.32
C ARG A 267 -9.57 -20.45 -3.75
N GLU A 268 -9.30 -19.46 -2.90
CA GLU A 268 -10.32 -18.66 -2.23
C GLU A 268 -10.99 -17.65 -3.17
N LYS A 269 -10.21 -17.04 -4.08
CA LYS A 269 -10.72 -16.14 -5.12
C LYS A 269 -11.40 -16.89 -6.27
N PHE A 270 -10.96 -18.12 -6.56
CA PHE A 270 -11.48 -18.93 -7.67
C PHE A 270 -11.89 -20.34 -7.21
N PRO A 271 -13.00 -20.46 -6.46
CA PRO A 271 -13.50 -21.75 -6.02
C PRO A 271 -13.86 -22.62 -7.24
N GLY A 272 -13.22 -23.78 -7.36
CA GLY A 272 -13.44 -24.70 -8.48
C GLY A 272 -12.65 -24.39 -9.75
N LEU A 273 -11.61 -23.56 -9.68
CA LEU A 273 -10.74 -23.29 -10.82
C LEU A 273 -10.14 -24.59 -11.40
N ASP A 274 -10.52 -24.89 -12.64
CA ASP A 274 -9.83 -25.86 -13.48
C ASP A 274 -8.66 -25.15 -14.16
N ILE A 275 -7.45 -25.64 -13.92
CA ILE A 275 -6.22 -25.03 -14.43
C ILE A 275 -6.17 -25.10 -15.97
N GLU A 276 -6.73 -26.14 -16.58
CA GLU A 276 -6.78 -26.26 -18.05
C GLU A 276 -7.77 -25.28 -18.69
N GLU A 277 -8.79 -24.85 -17.93
CA GLU A 277 -9.86 -23.96 -18.41
C GLU A 277 -9.79 -22.56 -17.79
N ALA A 278 -8.70 -22.24 -17.08
CA ALA A 278 -8.52 -20.95 -16.40
C ALA A 278 -8.66 -19.75 -17.34
N TRP A 279 -8.36 -19.94 -18.63
CA TRP A 279 -8.49 -18.92 -19.69
C TRP A 279 -9.94 -18.47 -19.88
N ARG A 280 -10.94 -19.24 -19.45
CA ARG A 280 -12.36 -18.81 -19.48
C ARG A 280 -12.70 -17.79 -18.41
N THR A 281 -12.06 -17.90 -17.25
CA THR A 281 -12.29 -17.00 -16.11
C THR A 281 -11.47 -15.73 -16.26
N HIS A 282 -10.25 -15.86 -16.78
CA HIS A 282 -9.31 -14.76 -16.91
C HIS A 282 -8.66 -14.73 -18.31
N PRO A 283 -9.45 -14.43 -19.37
CA PRO A 283 -8.95 -14.46 -20.74
C PRO A 283 -8.01 -13.28 -20.99
N ILE A 284 -6.73 -13.57 -21.20
CA ILE A 284 -5.75 -12.58 -21.65
C ILE A 284 -5.03 -13.09 -22.90
N SER A 285 -4.87 -12.23 -23.91
CA SER A 285 -4.13 -12.62 -25.12
C SER A 285 -2.67 -12.95 -24.78
N GLU A 286 -2.05 -13.81 -25.57
CA GLU A 286 -0.65 -14.24 -25.36
C GLU A 286 0.33 -13.07 -25.28
N ASP A 287 0.16 -12.06 -26.14
CA ASP A 287 1.03 -10.88 -26.20
C ASP A 287 0.73 -9.90 -25.05
N ALA A 288 -0.56 -9.75 -24.68
CA ALA A 288 -0.93 -8.98 -23.50
C ALA A 288 -0.43 -9.63 -22.21
N ALA A 289 -0.41 -10.96 -22.12
CA ALA A 289 0.14 -11.69 -20.99
C ALA A 289 1.63 -11.40 -20.81
N VAL A 290 2.41 -11.43 -21.89
CA VAL A 290 3.84 -11.06 -21.85
C VAL A 290 4.02 -9.61 -21.42
N THR A 291 3.20 -8.69 -21.95
CA THR A 291 3.27 -7.27 -21.58
C THR A 291 2.95 -7.05 -20.11
N VAL A 292 1.91 -7.71 -19.57
CA VAL A 292 1.58 -7.67 -18.13
C VAL A 292 2.72 -8.17 -17.26
N MET A 293 3.46 -9.20 -17.70
CA MET A 293 4.62 -9.71 -16.96
C MET A 293 5.74 -8.67 -16.85
N ASN A 294 5.89 -7.78 -17.82
CA ASN A 294 6.89 -6.71 -17.79
C ASN A 294 6.53 -5.55 -16.86
N ALA A 295 5.33 -5.55 -16.28
CA ALA A 295 4.90 -4.49 -15.36
C ALA A 295 5.52 -4.60 -13.97
N ASP A 296 6.14 -5.73 -13.64
CA ASP A 296 6.63 -6.07 -12.30
C ASP A 296 7.48 -4.95 -11.67
N PRO A 297 8.47 -4.35 -12.35
CA PRO A 297 9.29 -3.29 -11.75
C PRO A 297 8.46 -2.07 -11.29
N PHE A 298 7.47 -1.66 -12.09
CA PHE A 298 6.59 -0.55 -11.75
C PHE A 298 5.51 -0.93 -10.73
N VAL A 299 4.99 -2.16 -10.79
CA VAL A 299 4.03 -2.64 -9.79
C VAL A 299 4.69 -2.72 -8.41
N GLU A 300 5.91 -3.26 -8.34
CA GLU A 300 6.67 -3.42 -7.09
C GLU A 300 7.11 -2.06 -6.52
N ALA A 301 7.51 -1.12 -7.36
CA ALA A 301 7.85 0.25 -6.97
C ALA A 301 6.68 1.02 -6.31
N CYS A 302 5.44 0.64 -6.62
CA CYS A 302 4.23 1.22 -6.04
C CYS A 302 3.70 0.43 -4.83
N THR A 303 4.61 -0.13 -4.02
CA THR A 303 4.25 -0.93 -2.83
C THR A 303 4.98 -0.49 -1.57
N TYR A 304 4.38 -0.81 -0.43
CA TYR A 304 5.02 -0.74 0.88
C TYR A 304 4.48 -1.87 1.77
N ARG A 305 5.15 -2.10 2.91
CA ARG A 305 4.72 -3.11 3.90
C ARG A 305 4.25 -2.44 5.17
N THR A 306 3.15 -2.92 5.72
CA THR A 306 2.59 -2.50 7.01
C THR A 306 1.74 -3.64 7.58
N PHE A 307 1.73 -3.80 8.90
CA PHE A 307 0.94 -4.84 9.59
C PHE A 307 1.11 -6.26 9.02
N GLY A 308 2.35 -6.63 8.65
CA GLY A 308 2.63 -7.92 7.98
C GLY A 308 2.12 -8.06 6.54
N ALA A 309 1.28 -7.14 6.07
CA ALA A 309 0.74 -7.09 4.72
C ALA A 309 1.63 -6.27 3.78
N LYS A 310 1.46 -6.52 2.49
CA LYS A 310 1.98 -5.73 1.39
C LYS A 310 0.82 -4.95 0.77
N VAL A 311 0.94 -3.63 0.76
CA VAL A 311 -0.07 -2.72 0.20
C VAL A 311 0.40 -2.24 -1.16
N TYR A 312 -0.44 -2.41 -2.17
CA TYR A 312 -0.31 -1.87 -3.51
C TYR A 312 -1.15 -0.61 -3.62
N TYR A 313 -0.55 0.46 -4.16
CA TYR A 313 -1.23 1.72 -4.42
C TYR A 313 -0.82 2.21 -5.81
N LEU A 314 -1.49 1.69 -6.85
CA LEU A 314 -1.07 1.81 -8.26
C LEU A 314 -1.76 3.01 -8.93
N PRO A 315 -1.06 4.11 -9.27
CA PRO A 315 -1.63 5.25 -9.99
C PRO A 315 -2.08 4.90 -11.41
N TYR A 316 -3.22 5.43 -11.83
CA TYR A 316 -3.64 5.39 -13.23
C TYR A 316 -4.59 6.54 -13.55
N PHE A 317 -4.62 6.97 -14.80
CA PHE A 317 -5.60 7.97 -15.26
C PHE A 317 -6.85 7.26 -15.78
N ARG A 318 -8.03 7.76 -15.40
CA ARG A 318 -9.30 7.22 -15.91
C ARG A 318 -9.45 7.47 -17.41
N GLY A 319 -10.20 6.59 -18.06
CA GLY A 319 -10.53 6.72 -19.47
C GLY A 319 -9.47 6.08 -20.37
N GLU A 320 -9.55 6.40 -21.67
CA GLU A 320 -8.59 5.93 -22.66
C GLU A 320 -7.26 6.67 -22.49
N PRO A 321 -6.13 5.97 -22.35
CA PRO A 321 -4.82 6.59 -22.22
C PRO A 321 -4.52 7.57 -23.35
N GLN A 322 -4.10 8.78 -22.99
CA GLN A 322 -3.63 9.82 -23.92
C GLN A 322 -2.13 10.03 -23.73
N ALA A 323 -1.43 10.50 -24.77
CA ALA A 323 0.03 10.70 -24.73
C ALA A 323 0.51 11.56 -23.54
N ASP A 324 -0.20 12.65 -23.22
CA ASP A 324 0.10 13.50 -22.06
C ASP A 324 -0.02 12.73 -20.73
N HIS A 325 -1.13 12.01 -20.53
CA HIS A 325 -1.34 11.19 -19.32
C HIS A 325 -0.36 10.02 -19.22
N ALA A 326 0.03 9.43 -20.35
CA ALA A 326 1.02 8.37 -20.41
C ALA A 326 2.41 8.85 -19.97
N ARG A 327 2.85 10.03 -20.40
CA ARG A 327 4.12 10.62 -19.95
C ARG A 327 4.09 10.99 -18.48
N GLN A 328 2.96 11.52 -18.00
CA GLN A 328 2.76 11.84 -16.59
C GLN A 328 2.80 10.60 -15.71
N LEU A 329 2.10 9.53 -16.12
CA LEU A 329 2.15 8.25 -15.44
C LEU A 329 3.56 7.65 -15.48
N TYR A 330 4.24 7.72 -16.63
CA TYR A 330 5.61 7.24 -16.73
C TYR A 330 6.56 7.96 -15.76
N ASP A 331 6.45 9.29 -15.62
CA ASP A 331 7.24 10.08 -14.67
C ASP A 331 7.03 9.60 -13.21
N LEU A 332 5.77 9.40 -12.79
CA LEU A 332 5.42 8.84 -11.48
C LEU A 332 6.07 7.48 -11.23
N LEU A 333 5.95 6.57 -12.20
CA LEU A 333 6.44 5.20 -12.09
C LEU A 333 7.97 5.14 -12.14
N TYR A 334 8.59 5.92 -13.03
CA TYR A 334 10.03 6.05 -13.15
C TYR A 334 10.64 6.50 -11.83
N ARG A 335 10.13 7.59 -11.25
CA ARG A 335 10.64 8.09 -9.96
C ARG A 335 10.39 7.10 -8.85
N ALA A 336 9.23 6.43 -8.88
CA ALA A 336 8.94 5.41 -7.89
C ALA A 336 9.93 4.23 -7.93
N ALA A 337 10.38 3.85 -9.12
CA ALA A 337 11.31 2.75 -9.33
C ALA A 337 12.78 3.13 -9.13
N THR A 338 13.14 4.41 -9.32
CA THR A 338 14.55 4.87 -9.35
C THR A 338 14.96 5.72 -8.15
N THR A 339 14.01 6.24 -7.37
CA THR A 339 14.30 7.12 -6.24
C THR A 339 14.28 6.34 -4.92
N GLU A 340 15.40 6.33 -4.20
CA GLU A 340 15.52 5.76 -2.84
C GLU A 340 14.98 6.72 -1.74
N GLU A 341 13.84 7.36 -1.99
CA GLU A 341 13.16 8.16 -0.96
C GLU A 341 12.26 7.27 -0.09
N ASP A 342 12.39 7.39 1.23
CA ASP A 342 11.55 6.70 2.23
C ASP A 342 10.15 7.34 2.31
N MET A 343 9.40 7.21 1.22
CA MET A 343 8.02 7.71 1.06
C MET A 343 7.12 6.63 0.52
N THR A 344 5.89 6.58 1.02
CA THR A 344 4.83 5.78 0.42
C THR A 344 4.49 6.31 -0.98
N PRO A 345 3.91 5.45 -1.86
CA PRO A 345 3.42 5.90 -3.16
C PRO A 345 2.42 7.07 -3.07
N VAL A 346 1.65 7.15 -1.98
CA VAL A 346 0.70 8.24 -1.68
C VAL A 346 1.45 9.55 -1.44
N GLU A 347 2.44 9.56 -0.56
CA GLU A 347 3.24 10.76 -0.24
C GLU A 347 3.97 11.29 -1.48
N ARG A 348 4.52 10.38 -2.29
CA ARG A 348 5.20 10.72 -3.55
C ARG A 348 4.23 11.37 -4.53
N ALA A 349 3.08 10.74 -4.78
CA ALA A 349 2.06 11.30 -5.67
C ALA A 349 1.57 12.69 -5.21
N TYR A 350 1.39 12.88 -3.89
CA TYR A 350 1.01 14.17 -3.32
C TYR A 350 2.04 15.28 -3.57
N ARG A 351 3.32 14.98 -3.34
CA ARG A 351 4.41 15.94 -3.55
C ARG A 351 4.48 16.42 -5.00
N GLU A 352 4.18 15.55 -5.96
CA GLU A 352 4.45 15.77 -7.38
C GLU A 352 3.27 16.37 -8.15
N PHE A 353 2.04 15.93 -7.88
CA PHE A 353 0.90 16.19 -8.77
C PHE A 353 -0.01 17.37 -8.40
N LYS A 354 0.32 18.14 -7.34
CA LYS A 354 -0.39 19.36 -6.88
C LYS A 354 -1.72 19.65 -7.63
N PHE A 355 -2.80 18.99 -7.18
CA PHE A 355 -4.24 19.22 -7.41
C PHE A 355 -4.86 19.56 -8.78
N ASP A 356 -4.12 19.91 -9.84
CA ASP A 356 -4.75 20.45 -11.05
C ASP A 356 -5.52 19.40 -11.89
N ARG A 357 -5.28 18.09 -11.68
CA ARG A 357 -5.95 16.97 -12.39
C ARG A 357 -6.39 15.82 -11.48
N GLU A 358 -6.66 16.14 -10.22
CA GLU A 358 -6.97 15.15 -9.18
C GLU A 358 -8.22 14.30 -9.47
N HIS A 359 -9.19 14.85 -10.22
CA HIS A 359 -10.37 14.09 -10.64
C HIS A 359 -10.09 13.05 -11.72
N GLU A 360 -8.93 13.08 -12.36
CA GLU A 360 -8.54 12.15 -13.43
C GLU A 360 -7.62 11.03 -12.92
N LEU A 361 -6.71 11.35 -11.99
CA LEU A 361 -5.80 10.39 -11.36
C LEU A 361 -6.52 9.54 -10.30
N ARG A 362 -6.48 8.22 -10.47
CA ARG A 362 -7.01 7.23 -9.54
C ARG A 362 -5.94 6.24 -9.13
N PHE A 363 -6.25 5.50 -8.08
CA PHE A 363 -5.37 4.48 -7.55
C PHE A 363 -6.10 3.17 -7.41
N TYR A 364 -5.52 2.12 -7.97
CA TYR A 364 -5.88 0.77 -7.56
C TYR A 364 -5.20 0.48 -6.21
N VAL A 365 -6.01 0.19 -5.20
CA VAL A 365 -5.55 -0.09 -3.84
C VAL A 365 -5.83 -1.54 -3.56
N SER A 366 -4.82 -2.29 -3.11
CA SER A 366 -5.02 -3.62 -2.55
C SER A 366 -4.06 -3.90 -1.41
N ALA A 367 -4.52 -4.61 -0.39
CA ALA A 367 -3.67 -5.10 0.68
C ALA A 367 -3.65 -6.63 0.62
N VAL A 368 -2.46 -7.22 0.54
CA VAL A 368 -2.29 -8.67 0.45
C VAL A 368 -1.23 -9.18 1.45
N MET A 369 -1.45 -10.34 2.03
CA MET A 369 -0.42 -11.01 2.85
C MET A 369 0.24 -12.15 2.09
N PRO A 370 1.57 -12.09 1.87
CA PRO A 370 2.31 -13.21 1.31
C PRO A 370 2.44 -14.36 2.29
N HIS A 371 2.05 -15.55 1.85
CA HIS A 371 2.30 -16.83 2.53
C HIS A 371 3.34 -17.68 1.79
N GLN A 372 3.75 -18.78 2.42
CA GLN A 372 4.65 -19.76 1.78
C GLN A 372 4.06 -20.33 0.48
N MET A 373 4.94 -20.63 -0.49
CA MET A 373 4.60 -21.20 -1.81
C MET A 373 3.78 -20.31 -2.76
N SER A 374 3.89 -18.98 -2.64
CA SER A 374 3.20 -18.00 -3.51
C SER A 374 1.68 -18.06 -3.38
N ARG A 375 1.19 -18.24 -2.15
CA ARG A 375 -0.22 -17.99 -1.79
C ARG A 375 -0.31 -16.61 -1.18
N TYR A 376 -1.37 -15.87 -1.50
CA TYR A 376 -1.61 -14.56 -0.92
C TYR A 376 -3.05 -14.49 -0.44
N ASP A 377 -3.23 -13.97 0.77
CA ASP A 377 -4.56 -13.59 1.27
C ASP A 377 -4.79 -12.13 0.90
N VAL A 378 -6.02 -11.79 0.49
CA VAL A 378 -6.38 -10.44 0.10
C VAL A 378 -7.32 -9.85 1.15
N PHE A 379 -6.90 -8.76 1.79
CA PHE A 379 -7.66 -8.11 2.87
C PHE A 379 -8.69 -7.10 2.36
N GLY A 380 -8.43 -6.51 1.20
CA GLY A 380 -9.33 -5.55 0.57
C GLY A 380 -8.77 -5.06 -0.77
N GLU A 381 -9.66 -4.64 -1.67
CA GLU A 381 -9.28 -4.07 -2.96
C GLU A 381 -10.28 -3.01 -3.42
N THR A 382 -9.79 -2.01 -4.15
CA THR A 382 -10.62 -1.06 -4.90
C THR A 382 -9.88 -0.57 -6.14
N LEU A 383 -10.61 -0.23 -7.19
CA LEU A 383 -10.08 0.49 -8.35
C LEU A 383 -10.18 2.01 -8.20
N ASN A 384 -10.94 2.52 -7.23
CA ASN A 384 -11.36 3.92 -7.19
C ASN A 384 -10.70 4.75 -6.09
N GLY A 385 -9.56 4.30 -5.56
CA GLY A 385 -8.80 5.05 -4.58
C GLY A 385 -8.45 6.44 -5.08
N ARG A 386 -8.49 7.42 -4.17
CA ARG A 386 -8.17 8.82 -4.46
C ARG A 386 -7.10 9.30 -3.49
N LEU A 387 -6.21 10.13 -4.00
CA LEU A 387 -5.15 10.76 -3.22
C LEU A 387 -5.68 11.68 -2.13
N LEU A 388 -6.86 12.28 -2.35
CA LEU A 388 -7.44 13.24 -1.42
C LEU A 388 -7.80 12.64 -0.07
N TYR A 389 -8.40 11.45 0.00
CA TYR A 389 -8.90 10.91 1.26
C TYR A 389 -7.83 10.84 2.36
N PRO A 390 -6.66 10.20 2.17
CA PRO A 390 -5.64 10.16 3.21
C PRO A 390 -5.07 11.55 3.56
N LEU A 391 -5.00 12.47 2.60
CA LEU A 391 -4.51 13.82 2.84
C LEU A 391 -5.53 14.70 3.57
N SER A 392 -6.78 14.68 3.13
CA SER A 392 -7.85 15.46 3.74
C SER A 392 -8.09 14.97 5.16
N LEU A 393 -8.07 13.65 5.41
CA LEU A 393 -8.11 13.12 6.78
C LEU A 393 -6.93 13.62 7.61
N ALA A 394 -5.71 13.59 7.05
CA ALA A 394 -4.54 14.13 7.73
C ALA A 394 -4.72 15.60 8.09
N LYS A 395 -5.11 16.45 7.14
CA LYS A 395 -5.36 17.89 7.36
C LYS A 395 -6.49 18.13 8.35
N ARG A 396 -7.57 17.35 8.27
CA ARG A 396 -8.72 17.50 9.16
C ARG A 396 -8.35 17.19 10.60
N HIS A 397 -7.60 16.13 10.82
CA HIS A 397 -7.10 15.79 12.15
C HIS A 397 -6.17 16.87 12.69
N GLU A 398 -5.26 17.40 11.87
CA GLU A 398 -4.40 18.54 12.28
C GLU A 398 -5.25 19.77 12.66
N ASN A 399 -6.27 20.10 11.87
CA ASN A 399 -7.17 21.22 12.16
C ASN A 399 -7.90 21.06 13.50
N ILE A 400 -8.38 19.85 13.81
CA ILE A 400 -9.03 19.55 15.09
C ILE A 400 -8.05 19.80 16.25
N ILE A 401 -6.81 19.32 16.13
CA ILE A 401 -5.82 19.49 17.20
C ILE A 401 -5.35 20.94 17.35
N GLU A 402 -5.17 21.67 16.25
CA GLU A 402 -4.61 23.04 16.29
C GLU A 402 -5.64 24.12 16.60
N ASN A 403 -6.87 23.98 16.11
CA ASN A 403 -7.81 25.10 16.05
C ASN A 403 -9.11 24.86 16.82
N SER A 404 -9.48 23.62 17.13
CA SER A 404 -10.76 23.33 17.82
C SER A 404 -10.70 23.70 19.30
N SER A 405 -11.81 24.27 19.79
CA SER A 405 -12.07 24.50 21.23
C SER A 405 -12.07 23.21 22.07
N ALA A 406 -12.20 22.03 21.46
CA ALA A 406 -12.10 20.75 22.15
C ALA A 406 -10.67 20.46 22.67
N TYR A 407 -9.64 20.92 21.98
CA TYR A 407 -8.22 20.69 22.31
C TYR A 407 -7.45 21.95 22.69
N ASN A 408 -8.05 23.12 22.44
CA ASN A 408 -7.45 24.42 22.71
C ASN A 408 -8.36 25.26 23.60
N SER A 409 -7.76 26.08 24.46
CA SER A 409 -8.49 27.06 25.29
C SER A 409 -7.86 28.43 25.11
N GLN A 410 -8.69 29.45 24.98
CA GLN A 410 -8.28 30.86 24.99
C GLN A 410 -8.46 31.53 26.36
N THR A 411 -8.85 30.75 27.38
CA THR A 411 -9.11 31.23 28.74
C THR A 411 -8.05 30.69 29.71
N ASP A 412 -8.03 31.19 30.95
CA ASP A 412 -7.19 30.63 32.04
C ASP A 412 -7.67 29.26 32.54
N TRP A 413 -8.61 28.63 31.83
CA TRP A 413 -9.11 27.29 32.08
C TRP A 413 -8.56 26.32 31.03
N SER A 414 -8.28 25.08 31.39
CA SER A 414 -7.80 24.07 30.45
C SER A 414 -8.80 23.80 29.31
N ALA A 415 -8.35 23.23 28.19
CA ALA A 415 -9.26 22.72 27.16
C ALA A 415 -10.08 21.51 27.66
N PRO A 416 -11.19 21.11 27.00
CA PRO A 416 -11.90 19.87 27.32
C PRO A 416 -11.00 18.64 27.30
N MET A 417 -10.20 18.47 26.23
CA MET A 417 -9.30 17.33 26.05
C MET A 417 -7.82 17.71 26.28
N PRO A 418 -7.01 16.80 26.85
CA PRO A 418 -5.58 17.03 27.04
C PRO A 418 -4.80 16.89 25.72
N THR A 419 -3.74 17.68 25.58
CA THR A 419 -2.71 17.52 24.54
C THR A 419 -1.37 17.07 25.13
N ASN A 420 -0.49 16.51 24.30
CA ASN A 420 0.86 16.13 24.73
C ASN A 420 1.82 16.03 23.54
N ASP A 421 2.97 16.69 23.61
CA ASP A 421 3.98 16.71 22.54
C ASP A 421 4.61 15.34 22.23
N SER A 422 4.54 14.38 23.16
CA SER A 422 5.05 13.01 22.95
C SER A 422 4.03 12.08 22.29
N TRP A 423 2.81 12.58 22.02
CA TRP A 423 1.74 11.82 21.39
C TRP A 423 1.44 12.38 20.02
N ASP A 424 1.83 11.64 18.98
CA ASP A 424 1.74 12.13 17.60
C ASP A 424 0.33 12.58 17.21
N LEU A 425 -0.75 11.99 17.75
CA LEU A 425 -2.15 12.35 17.47
C LEU A 425 -2.68 13.56 18.27
N LEU A 426 -1.87 14.13 19.16
CA LEU A 426 -2.26 15.25 20.03
C LEU A 426 -1.38 16.49 19.84
N THR A 427 -0.62 16.52 18.75
CA THR A 427 0.24 17.64 18.37
C THR A 427 0.29 17.77 16.85
N LYS A 428 0.73 18.93 16.38
CA LYS A 428 0.94 19.17 14.95
C LYS A 428 2.03 18.25 14.43
N ASN A 429 1.76 17.51 13.35
CA ASN A 429 2.72 16.56 12.80
C ASN A 429 2.85 16.63 11.28
N ASP A 430 4.02 17.08 10.80
CA ASP A 430 4.34 17.13 9.36
C ASP A 430 4.30 15.73 8.69
N ASN A 431 4.39 14.66 9.47
CA ASN A 431 4.29 13.27 9.01
C ASN A 431 2.86 12.69 9.11
N ARG A 432 1.82 13.50 9.36
CA ARG A 432 0.45 12.99 9.47
C ARG A 432 -0.01 12.23 8.23
N LEU A 433 0.30 12.75 7.03
CA LEU A 433 -0.01 12.07 5.78
C LEU A 433 0.62 10.67 5.74
N ARG A 434 1.89 10.55 6.16
CA ARG A 434 2.59 9.27 6.26
C ARG A 434 1.91 8.35 7.27
N SER A 435 1.52 8.88 8.43
CA SER A 435 0.82 8.11 9.45
C SER A 435 -0.49 7.53 8.93
N VAL A 436 -1.27 8.33 8.21
CA VAL A 436 -2.53 7.90 7.58
C VAL A 436 -2.27 6.90 6.45
N SER A 437 -1.34 7.19 5.54
CA SER A 437 -1.08 6.35 4.36
C SER A 437 -0.42 5.02 4.72
N THR A 438 0.33 4.92 5.83
CA THR A 438 0.94 3.67 6.30
C THR A 438 0.03 2.87 7.24
N GLY A 439 -1.06 3.47 7.71
CA GLY A 439 -1.96 2.89 8.71
C GLY A 439 -1.50 3.08 10.16
N TRP A 440 -0.31 3.66 10.39
CA TRP A 440 0.18 4.02 11.73
C TRP A 440 -0.81 4.89 12.51
N TYR A 441 -1.66 5.64 11.79
CA TYR A 441 -2.77 6.38 12.36
C TYR A 441 -3.73 5.51 13.18
N PHE A 442 -4.06 4.31 12.69
CA PHE A 442 -4.94 3.36 13.37
C PHE A 442 -4.19 2.49 14.38
N SER A 443 -2.91 2.15 14.16
CA SER A 443 -2.17 1.36 15.16
C SER A 443 -1.95 2.11 16.47
N GLN A 444 -1.99 3.44 16.44
CA GLN A 444 -1.93 4.26 17.64
C GLN A 444 -3.24 4.27 18.44
N THR A 445 -4.37 3.85 17.89
CA THR A 445 -5.67 3.96 18.57
C THR A 445 -6.36 2.61 18.75
N PHE A 446 -6.02 1.61 17.92
CA PHE A 446 -6.57 0.27 17.95
C PHE A 446 -5.74 -0.62 18.88
N VAL A 447 -6.27 -1.81 19.21
CA VAL A 447 -5.55 -2.78 20.01
C VAL A 447 -4.32 -3.32 19.27
N ASP A 448 -3.20 -3.40 19.98
CA ASP A 448 -1.95 -3.95 19.45
C ASP A 448 -2.10 -5.43 19.10
N ARG A 449 -1.47 -5.84 18.00
CA ARG A 449 -1.50 -7.21 17.49
C ARG A 449 -0.12 -7.61 16.97
N ASP A 450 0.14 -8.91 16.95
CA ASP A 450 1.35 -9.45 16.35
C ASP A 450 1.25 -9.41 14.82
N ASP A 451 2.12 -8.60 14.20
CA ASP A 451 2.19 -8.42 12.75
C ASP A 451 2.74 -9.66 12.01
N THR A 452 3.24 -10.67 12.74
CA THR A 452 3.69 -11.94 12.14
C THR A 452 2.55 -12.92 11.82
N ASP A 453 1.34 -12.68 12.35
CA ASP A 453 0.14 -13.51 12.15
C ASP A 453 -1.11 -12.64 11.89
N ALA A 454 -0.96 -11.60 11.05
CA ALA A 454 -2.08 -10.71 10.76
C ALA A 454 -3.20 -11.46 10.01
N SER A 455 -4.40 -11.43 10.59
CA SER A 455 -5.58 -12.15 10.09
C SER A 455 -6.21 -11.43 8.90
N ALA A 456 -6.92 -12.18 8.05
CA ALA A 456 -7.84 -11.66 7.02
C ALA A 456 -8.78 -10.57 7.56
N ASP A 457 -9.08 -10.65 8.85
CA ASP A 457 -10.00 -9.78 9.55
C ASP A 457 -9.33 -8.68 10.39
N ASP A 458 -8.03 -8.40 10.21
CA ASP A 458 -7.33 -7.33 10.96
C ASP A 458 -8.02 -5.97 10.73
N PRO A 459 -8.62 -5.37 11.78
CA PRO A 459 -9.34 -4.10 11.66
C PRO A 459 -8.45 -2.93 11.24
N ARG A 460 -7.15 -2.97 11.57
CA ARG A 460 -6.18 -1.92 11.20
C ARG A 460 -5.97 -1.88 9.69
N ILE A 461 -5.86 -3.05 9.05
CA ILE A 461 -5.70 -3.17 7.60
C ILE A 461 -7.00 -2.76 6.90
N LYS A 462 -8.16 -3.20 7.41
CA LYS A 462 -9.47 -2.82 6.84
C LYS A 462 -9.71 -1.31 6.91
N ALA A 463 -9.39 -0.67 8.05
CA ALA A 463 -9.47 0.77 8.22
C ALA A 463 -8.51 1.52 7.26
N LEU A 464 -7.26 1.04 7.14
CA LEU A 464 -6.30 1.59 6.19
C LEU A 464 -6.82 1.53 4.74
N VAL A 465 -7.28 0.36 4.29
CA VAL A 465 -7.83 0.21 2.93
C VAL A 465 -9.05 1.11 2.73
N SER A 466 -9.91 1.25 3.73
CA SER A 466 -11.09 2.13 3.69
C SER A 466 -10.67 3.59 3.48
N VAL A 467 -9.74 4.13 4.28
CA VAL A 467 -9.24 5.51 4.10
C VAL A 467 -8.54 5.71 2.76
N LEU A 468 -7.69 4.77 2.33
CA LEU A 468 -7.00 4.87 1.04
C LEU A 468 -7.97 4.83 -0.16
N SER A 469 -9.14 4.20 0.02
CA SER A 469 -10.15 4.01 -1.01
C SER A 469 -11.29 5.04 -0.97
N GLY A 470 -11.45 5.77 0.13
CA GLY A 470 -12.67 6.54 0.44
C GLY A 470 -13.86 5.65 0.80
N GLY A 471 -13.60 4.44 1.28
CA GLY A 471 -14.63 3.58 1.88
C GLY A 471 -14.87 3.96 3.34
N SER A 472 -16.07 3.66 3.82
CA SER A 472 -16.46 3.93 5.20
C SER A 472 -15.98 2.83 6.16
N ILE A 473 -15.72 3.22 7.41
CA ILE A 473 -15.38 2.36 8.53
C ILE A 473 -16.63 2.22 9.40
N ALA A 474 -16.95 1.00 9.81
CA ALA A 474 -18.09 0.77 10.71
C ALA A 474 -17.81 1.34 12.11
N VAL A 475 -18.70 2.17 12.63
CA VAL A 475 -18.61 2.76 13.98
C VAL A 475 -18.47 1.67 15.05
N GLU A 476 -19.17 0.54 14.90
CA GLU A 476 -19.07 -0.61 15.80
C GLU A 476 -17.65 -1.16 15.89
N THR A 477 -16.97 -1.26 14.75
CA THR A 477 -15.58 -1.74 14.72
C THR A 477 -14.68 -0.73 15.41
N LEU A 478 -14.86 0.57 15.12
CA LEU A 478 -14.03 1.62 15.68
C LEU A 478 -14.12 1.69 17.21
N LEU A 479 -15.34 1.75 17.76
CA LEU A 479 -15.57 1.83 19.21
C LEU A 479 -15.07 0.59 19.94
N LYS A 480 -15.26 -0.60 19.37
CA LYS A 480 -14.74 -1.83 19.94
C LYS A 480 -13.21 -1.80 20.01
N GLU A 481 -12.54 -1.45 18.92
CA GLU A 481 -11.07 -1.38 18.88
C GLU A 481 -10.52 -0.32 19.84
N TYR A 482 -11.23 0.79 20.02
CA TYR A 482 -10.87 1.81 20.99
C TYR A 482 -10.98 1.33 22.43
N VAL A 483 -12.11 0.71 22.78
CA VAL A 483 -12.35 0.20 24.14
C VAL A 483 -11.41 -0.95 24.48
N ASP A 484 -11.17 -1.87 23.54
CA ASP A 484 -10.21 -2.96 23.71
C ASP A 484 -8.78 -2.43 23.92
N ARG A 485 -8.40 -1.33 23.23
CA ARG A 485 -7.12 -0.65 23.44
C ARG A 485 -7.04 0.03 24.82
N ILE A 486 -8.10 0.71 25.25
CA ILE A 486 -8.15 1.32 26.58
C ILE A 486 -8.03 0.26 27.68
N ASP A 487 -8.76 -0.86 27.57
CA ASP A 487 -8.70 -1.97 28.52
C ASP A 487 -7.30 -2.60 28.54
N ALA A 488 -6.63 -2.73 27.38
CA ALA A 488 -5.25 -3.18 27.34
C ALA A 488 -4.29 -2.23 28.07
N ASP A 489 -4.42 -0.92 27.83
CA ASP A 489 -3.58 0.11 28.47
C ASP A 489 -3.84 0.19 30.00
N GLU A 490 -5.08 0.06 30.47
CA GLU A 490 -5.42 0.03 31.91
C GLU A 490 -4.88 -1.21 32.66
N ASN A 491 -4.65 -2.32 31.96
CA ASN A 491 -4.15 -3.56 32.54
C ASN A 491 -2.61 -3.73 32.38
N ASP A 492 -1.92 -2.79 31.74
CA ASP A 492 -0.47 -2.83 31.58
C ASP A 492 0.23 -2.39 32.88
N GLU A 493 1.01 -3.29 33.47
CA GLU A 493 1.77 -3.02 34.70
C GLU A 493 2.81 -1.89 34.55
N ASN A 494 3.14 -1.48 33.31
CA ASN A 494 4.03 -0.36 33.04
C ASN A 494 3.30 0.98 32.88
N ILE A 495 1.96 0.98 32.90
CA ILE A 495 1.12 2.17 32.79
C ILE A 495 0.49 2.42 34.17
N ASP A 496 1.09 3.34 34.93
CA ASP A 496 0.69 3.60 36.32
C ASP A 496 -0.66 4.35 36.47
N LYS A 497 -1.30 4.79 35.38
CA LYS A 497 -2.47 5.69 35.40
C LYS A 497 -3.45 5.45 34.25
N PHE A 498 -4.69 5.87 34.44
CA PHE A 498 -5.70 5.91 33.39
C PHE A 498 -5.17 6.55 32.09
N PRO A 499 -5.39 5.94 30.91
CA PRO A 499 -4.73 6.32 29.66
C PRO A 499 -5.42 7.53 28.98
N SER A 500 -5.47 8.68 29.66
CA SER A 500 -6.18 9.89 29.18
C SER A 500 -5.71 10.38 27.81
N TRP A 501 -4.41 10.35 27.53
CA TRP A 501 -3.87 10.72 26.21
C TRP A 501 -4.29 9.75 25.08
N ARG A 502 -4.49 8.46 25.39
CA ARG A 502 -5.03 7.50 24.41
C ARG A 502 -6.47 7.85 24.06
N VAL A 503 -7.30 8.09 25.06
CA VAL A 503 -8.71 8.43 24.87
C VAL A 503 -8.84 9.76 24.10
N ALA A 504 -8.04 10.77 24.46
CA ALA A 504 -8.00 12.03 23.74
C ALA A 504 -7.56 11.84 22.28
N SER A 505 -6.59 10.97 22.00
CA SER A 505 -6.16 10.66 20.62
C SER A 505 -7.26 9.94 19.82
N GLN A 506 -7.95 9.00 20.44
CA GLN A 506 -9.08 8.28 19.86
C GLN A 506 -10.25 9.22 19.54
N PHE A 507 -10.51 10.18 20.41
CA PHE A 507 -11.55 11.19 20.19
C PHE A 507 -11.19 12.14 19.04
N ALA A 508 -9.94 12.62 18.95
CA ALA A 508 -9.47 13.43 17.83
C ALA A 508 -9.55 12.68 16.51
N GLN A 509 -9.24 11.38 16.54
CA GLN A 509 -9.40 10.51 15.37
C GLN A 509 -10.88 10.32 15.00
N LEU A 510 -11.76 10.10 15.97
CA LEU A 510 -13.20 9.97 15.74
C LEU A 510 -13.77 11.24 15.08
N CYS A 511 -13.46 12.41 15.63
CA CYS A 511 -13.88 13.70 15.10
C CYS A 511 -13.38 13.92 13.65
N ALA A 512 -12.15 13.50 13.35
CA ALA A 512 -11.58 13.63 12.00
C ALA A 512 -12.20 12.67 11.00
N LEU A 513 -12.59 11.46 11.44
CA LEU A 513 -13.26 10.46 10.60
C LEU A 513 -14.72 10.80 10.33
N ALA A 514 -15.37 11.54 11.25
CA ALA A 514 -16.76 11.99 11.15
C ALA A 514 -16.95 13.22 10.24
N ASP A 515 -15.90 13.67 9.55
CA ASP A 515 -15.97 14.77 8.60
C ASP A 515 -16.96 14.48 7.46
N GLU A 516 -17.92 15.39 7.25
CA GLU A 516 -19.04 15.18 6.33
C GLU A 516 -18.59 15.10 4.86
N GLU A 517 -17.47 15.74 4.49
CA GLU A 517 -16.95 15.71 3.12
C GLU A 517 -16.24 14.39 2.81
N LEU A 518 -15.65 13.76 3.84
CA LEU A 518 -14.90 12.51 3.69
C LEU A 518 -15.78 11.26 3.78
N ASP A 519 -16.88 11.31 4.53
CA ASP A 519 -17.87 10.22 4.68
C ASP A 519 -17.20 8.88 5.04
N LEU A 520 -16.23 8.93 5.97
CA LEU A 520 -15.39 7.78 6.34
C LEU A 520 -15.99 6.93 7.46
N LEU A 521 -17.15 7.29 8.00
CA LEU A 521 -17.85 6.51 9.02
C LEU A 521 -19.21 6.05 8.51
N SER A 522 -19.61 4.85 8.93
CA SER A 522 -20.94 4.31 8.64
C SER A 522 -21.41 3.42 9.77
N THR A 523 -22.72 3.22 9.88
CA THR A 523 -23.31 2.27 10.81
C THR A 523 -24.58 1.65 10.22
N ALA A 524 -24.93 0.47 10.69
CA ALA A 524 -26.23 -0.15 10.42
C ALA A 524 -27.22 0.06 11.59
N ASP A 525 -26.74 0.62 12.70
CA ASP A 525 -27.52 0.89 13.90
C ASP A 525 -27.88 2.37 13.92
N THR A 526 -29.16 2.67 13.71
CA THR A 526 -29.69 4.05 13.71
C THR A 526 -29.37 4.79 15.01
N GLY A 527 -29.20 4.06 16.11
CA GLY A 527 -28.79 4.64 17.38
C GLY A 527 -27.39 5.24 17.38
N LYS A 528 -26.52 4.83 16.45
CA LYS A 528 -25.13 5.30 16.32
C LYS A 528 -24.93 6.29 15.17
N GLU A 529 -25.96 6.62 14.41
CA GLU A 529 -25.88 7.64 13.36
C GLU A 529 -25.36 8.99 13.87
N PRO A 530 -25.69 9.47 15.09
CA PRO A 530 -25.08 10.71 15.59
C PRO A 530 -23.55 10.65 15.77
N ILE A 531 -22.94 9.46 15.78
CA ILE A 531 -21.48 9.29 15.88
C ILE A 531 -20.78 9.53 14.53
N THR A 532 -21.52 9.39 13.41
CA THR A 532 -20.98 9.65 12.07
C THR A 532 -20.99 11.13 11.68
N GLN A 533 -21.59 11.98 12.51
CA GLN A 533 -21.76 13.41 12.26
C GLN A 533 -20.57 14.21 12.79
N GLU A 534 -20.17 15.21 12.00
CA GLU A 534 -19.08 16.12 12.34
C GLU A 534 -19.44 16.97 13.58
N PRO A 535 -18.51 17.11 14.55
CA PRO A 535 -18.74 17.98 15.70
C PRO A 535 -18.64 19.47 15.32
N ASP A 536 -19.41 20.32 16.00
CA ASP A 536 -19.53 21.76 15.72
C ASP A 536 -18.70 22.62 16.69
N TYR A 537 -17.47 22.19 16.98
CA TYR A 537 -16.59 22.93 17.88
C TYR A 537 -16.12 24.24 17.26
N GLU A 538 -16.13 25.31 18.07
CA GLU A 538 -15.56 26.60 17.67
C GLU A 538 -14.10 26.46 17.18
N GLU A 539 -13.83 27.00 15.99
CA GLU A 539 -12.49 27.07 15.42
C GLU A 539 -11.83 28.42 15.71
N TYR A 540 -10.71 28.39 16.40
CA TYR A 540 -9.90 29.57 16.63
C TYR A 540 -9.11 29.93 15.38
N SER A 541 -9.63 30.89 14.61
CA SER A 541 -8.82 31.62 13.63
C SER A 541 -7.99 32.71 14.35
N MET A 542 -6.91 33.21 13.72
CA MET A 542 -6.15 34.36 14.27
C MET A 542 -7.09 35.56 14.50
N GLN A 543 -7.55 35.75 15.73
CA GLN A 543 -8.41 36.86 16.10
C GLN A 543 -7.61 38.14 16.38
N THR A 544 -8.13 39.26 15.90
CA THR A 544 -7.70 40.62 16.22
C THR A 544 -8.08 40.99 17.66
N ALA A 545 -7.32 41.91 18.27
CA ALA A 545 -7.33 42.26 19.70
C ALA A 545 -8.64 42.83 20.31
N GLU A 546 -9.80 42.69 19.68
CA GLU A 546 -11.07 43.31 20.10
C GLU A 546 -12.06 42.39 20.85
N ASP A 547 -11.83 41.07 20.95
CA ASP A 547 -12.85 40.12 21.46
C ASP A 547 -12.73 39.73 22.96
N ILE A 548 -11.86 40.36 23.76
CA ILE A 548 -11.64 39.96 25.16
C ILE A 548 -12.46 40.80 26.14
N LEU A 549 -13.70 40.40 26.43
CA LEU A 549 -14.39 40.70 27.70
C LEU A 549 -15.45 39.62 28.01
N ALA A 550 -15.20 38.77 29.02
CA ALA A 550 -16.20 37.85 29.59
C ALA A 550 -16.67 38.34 30.98
N ASP A 551 -17.96 38.20 31.25
CA ASP A 551 -18.58 38.44 32.56
C ASP A 551 -18.52 37.16 33.43
N GLY A 552 -18.53 37.33 34.75
CA GLY A 552 -18.17 36.26 35.71
C GLY A 552 -19.23 35.18 35.94
N GLY A 553 -19.52 34.35 34.93
CA GLY A 553 -20.25 33.08 35.02
C GLY A 553 -19.41 31.91 35.57
N ASN A 554 -20.03 30.75 35.81
CA ASN A 554 -19.29 29.53 36.19
C ASN A 554 -18.72 28.86 34.93
N THR A 555 -17.50 29.24 34.57
CA THR A 555 -16.81 28.83 33.34
C THR A 555 -16.74 27.31 33.13
N SER A 556 -16.75 26.50 34.19
CA SER A 556 -16.70 25.02 34.06
C SER A 556 -18.03 24.43 33.58
N ALA A 557 -19.16 24.99 34.06
CA ALA A 557 -20.49 24.48 33.71
C ALA A 557 -20.86 24.84 32.27
N GLU A 558 -20.58 26.08 31.86
CA GLU A 558 -20.80 26.55 30.48
C GLU A 558 -19.93 25.75 29.50
N LYS A 559 -18.63 25.54 29.81
CA LYS A 559 -17.73 24.72 29.00
C LYS A 559 -18.21 23.27 28.84
N LEU A 560 -18.69 22.65 29.91
CA LEU A 560 -19.22 21.28 29.87
C LEU A 560 -20.48 21.19 29.00
N GLU A 561 -21.39 22.15 29.15
CA GLU A 561 -22.63 22.23 28.37
C GLU A 561 -22.31 22.43 26.88
N THR A 562 -21.45 23.39 26.53
CA THR A 562 -20.98 23.60 25.15
C THR A 562 -20.32 22.36 24.57
N PHE A 563 -19.43 21.69 25.30
CA PHE A 563 -18.81 20.45 24.81
C PHE A 563 -19.85 19.35 24.53
N ILE A 564 -20.90 19.23 25.34
CA ILE A 564 -21.98 18.27 25.14
C ILE A 564 -22.82 18.63 23.91
N GLU A 565 -23.16 19.92 23.75
CA GLU A 565 -23.96 20.42 22.61
C GLU A 565 -23.21 20.30 21.28
N ASP A 566 -21.92 20.64 21.26
CA ASP A 566 -21.06 20.60 20.07
C ASP A 566 -20.64 19.17 19.69
N THR A 567 -20.93 18.18 20.54
CA THR A 567 -20.69 16.75 20.26
C THR A 567 -22.01 16.07 19.88
N PRO A 568 -22.31 15.81 18.59
CA PRO A 568 -23.61 15.31 18.16
C PRO A 568 -24.10 14.03 18.85
N ALA A 569 -23.17 13.15 19.23
CA ALA A 569 -23.49 11.92 19.96
C ALA A 569 -23.85 12.10 21.44
N LEU A 570 -23.55 13.27 22.03
CA LEU A 570 -23.89 13.63 23.41
C LEU A 570 -25.04 14.64 23.48
N ALA A 571 -25.22 15.45 22.44
CA ALA A 571 -26.27 16.44 22.35
C ALA A 571 -27.66 15.81 22.51
N HIS A 572 -28.54 16.49 23.25
CA HIS A 572 -29.89 16.02 23.44
C HIS A 572 -30.67 16.06 22.11
N ASP A 573 -31.14 14.89 21.67
CA ASP A 573 -32.00 14.77 20.50
C ASP A 573 -33.21 13.89 20.85
N PRO A 574 -34.44 14.45 20.84
CA PRO A 574 -35.66 13.69 21.06
C PRO A 574 -35.86 12.54 20.07
N GLU A 575 -35.30 12.63 18.87
CA GLU A 575 -35.37 11.59 17.83
C GLU A 575 -34.25 10.54 17.97
N ALA A 576 -33.23 10.79 18.81
CA ALA A 576 -32.16 9.86 19.15
C ALA A 576 -32.00 9.67 20.68
N PRO A 577 -32.93 8.95 21.35
CA PRO A 577 -32.90 8.74 22.81
C PRO A 577 -31.63 8.07 23.36
N ILE A 578 -30.84 7.43 22.51
CA ILE A 578 -29.56 6.81 22.89
C ILE A 578 -28.51 7.89 23.21
N ASN A 579 -28.61 9.11 22.67
CA ASN A 579 -27.73 10.23 23.01
C ASN A 579 -27.81 10.58 24.50
N ASP A 580 -29.01 10.53 25.09
CA ASP A 580 -29.17 10.77 26.52
C ASP A 580 -28.47 9.70 27.38
N GLN A 581 -28.40 8.45 26.89
CA GLN A 581 -27.70 7.35 27.55
C GLN A 581 -26.18 7.53 27.44
N ARG A 582 -25.67 7.94 26.27
CA ARG A 582 -24.26 8.31 26.07
C ARG A 582 -23.86 9.48 26.95
N ARG A 583 -24.69 10.54 26.97
CA ARG A 583 -24.51 11.71 27.83
C ARG A 583 -24.49 11.34 29.30
N GLY A 584 -25.38 10.46 29.76
CA GLY A 584 -25.33 9.93 31.13
C GLY A 584 -23.99 9.23 31.43
N ALA A 585 -23.53 8.35 30.54
CA ALA A 585 -22.25 7.66 30.70
C ALA A 585 -21.06 8.63 30.71
N PHE A 586 -21.05 9.61 29.81
CA PHE A 586 -20.06 10.68 29.76
C PHE A 586 -20.05 11.50 31.06
N LEU A 587 -21.20 12.00 31.53
CA LEU A 587 -21.30 12.77 32.77
C LEU A 587 -20.85 11.97 34.00
N LEU A 588 -21.10 10.66 34.04
CA LEU A 588 -20.59 9.80 35.11
C LEU A 588 -19.06 9.75 35.07
N GLY A 589 -18.50 9.62 33.87
CA GLY A 589 -17.07 9.71 33.64
C GLY A 589 -16.50 11.05 34.12
N VAL A 590 -17.13 12.17 33.74
CA VAL A 590 -16.72 13.54 34.16
C VAL A 590 -16.62 13.62 35.68
N LEU A 591 -17.67 13.21 36.40
CA LEU A 591 -17.67 13.24 37.86
C LEU A 591 -16.54 12.39 38.46
N ILE A 592 -16.28 11.20 37.90
CA ILE A 592 -15.20 10.33 38.37
C ILE A 592 -13.83 10.93 38.07
N GLY A 593 -13.65 11.56 36.91
CA GLY A 593 -12.43 12.28 36.53
C GLY A 593 -12.15 13.45 37.46
N GLU A 594 -13.15 14.31 37.70
CA GLU A 594 -13.03 15.49 38.58
C GLU A 594 -12.73 15.09 40.04
N VAL A 595 -13.46 14.11 40.58
CA VAL A 595 -13.22 13.60 41.94
C VAL A 595 -11.87 12.91 42.03
N GLY A 596 -11.48 12.14 41.02
CA GLY A 596 -10.18 11.47 40.96
C GLY A 596 -9.02 12.46 40.90
N ALA A 597 -9.12 13.50 40.07
CA ALA A 597 -8.17 14.59 40.01
C ALA A 597 -8.06 15.31 41.36
N TYR A 598 -9.20 15.66 41.97
CA TYR A 598 -9.24 16.26 43.29
C TYR A 598 -8.60 15.37 44.38
N GLN A 599 -8.85 14.05 44.36
CA GLN A 599 -8.25 13.09 45.29
C GLN A 599 -6.73 12.98 45.16
N ASN A 600 -6.22 13.08 43.94
CA ASN A 600 -4.80 13.05 43.67
C ASN A 600 -4.12 14.37 44.08
N TYR A 601 -4.71 15.51 43.70
CA TYR A 601 -4.11 16.84 43.94
C TYR A 601 -4.30 17.36 45.37
N SER A 602 -5.47 17.19 45.97
CA SER A 602 -5.82 17.80 47.26
C SER A 602 -5.68 16.84 48.44
N GLU A 603 -5.84 15.54 48.20
CA GLU A 603 -5.92 14.52 49.27
C GLU A 603 -4.75 13.51 49.25
N ASP A 604 -3.82 13.60 48.30
CA ASP A 604 -2.62 12.74 48.14
C ASP A 604 -2.93 11.23 48.26
N ARG A 605 -4.06 10.80 47.68
CA ARG A 605 -4.51 9.40 47.78
C ARG A 605 -3.80 8.50 46.78
N SER A 606 -3.31 7.36 47.26
CA SER A 606 -2.68 6.32 46.44
C SER A 606 -3.65 5.53 45.56
N THR A 607 -4.96 5.60 45.83
CA THR A 607 -6.01 4.94 45.05
C THR A 607 -7.18 5.89 44.94
N THR A 608 -7.45 6.31 43.72
CA THR A 608 -8.50 7.28 43.37
C THR A 608 -9.79 6.58 42.97
N LEU A 609 -10.84 7.36 42.72
CA LEU A 609 -12.11 6.87 42.22
C LEU A 609 -11.98 6.29 40.81
N ILE A 610 -11.04 6.81 40.01
CA ILE A 610 -10.71 6.32 38.67
C ILE A 610 -10.23 4.86 38.76
N ASP A 611 -9.33 4.57 39.70
CA ASP A 611 -8.79 3.21 39.90
C ASP A 611 -9.84 2.21 40.41
N GLN A 612 -10.89 2.69 41.09
CA GLN A 612 -11.96 1.85 41.63
C GLN A 612 -12.99 1.45 40.56
N TYR A 613 -13.12 2.25 39.50
CA TYR A 613 -14.08 2.06 38.43
C TYR A 613 -13.40 2.10 37.06
N PRO A 614 -12.53 1.11 36.74
CA PRO A 614 -11.91 1.01 35.43
C PRO A 614 -12.96 0.84 34.32
N VAL A 615 -12.62 1.19 33.08
CA VAL A 615 -13.57 1.26 31.96
C VAL A 615 -14.28 -0.07 31.73
N LYS A 616 -13.54 -1.18 31.80
CA LYS A 616 -14.11 -2.54 31.67
C LYS A 616 -15.19 -2.85 32.71
N SER A 617 -15.17 -2.18 33.87
CA SER A 617 -16.12 -2.40 34.96
C SER A 617 -17.50 -1.79 34.70
N ILE A 618 -17.59 -0.84 33.76
CA ILE A 618 -18.81 -0.12 33.40
C ILE A 618 -19.68 -0.98 32.48
N THR A 619 -20.92 -1.18 32.91
CA THR A 619 -21.98 -1.91 32.19
C THR A 619 -23.33 -1.30 32.53
N GLY A 620 -24.34 -1.48 31.67
CA GLY A 620 -25.70 -0.99 31.93
C GLY A 620 -26.27 -1.41 33.29
N ALA A 621 -26.01 -2.67 33.71
CA ALA A 621 -26.46 -3.18 35.00
C ALA A 621 -25.74 -2.56 36.22
N ARG A 622 -24.56 -1.95 36.04
CA ARG A 622 -23.76 -1.38 37.15
C ARG A 622 -23.81 0.14 37.19
N ILE A 623 -24.13 0.80 36.09
CA ILE A 623 -23.95 2.25 35.95
C ILE A 623 -24.74 3.04 37.00
N LYS A 624 -25.97 2.63 37.32
CA LYS A 624 -26.81 3.23 38.38
C LYS A 624 -26.12 3.21 39.73
N LYS A 625 -25.59 2.03 40.10
CA LYS A 625 -24.94 1.81 41.39
C LYS A 625 -23.66 2.63 41.49
N ILE A 626 -22.83 2.61 40.44
CA ILE A 626 -21.59 3.38 40.37
C ILE A 626 -21.89 4.89 40.49
N THR A 627 -22.92 5.37 39.81
CA THR A 627 -23.37 6.77 39.90
C THR A 627 -23.75 7.17 41.33
N GLN A 628 -24.52 6.34 42.02
CA GLN A 628 -24.90 6.58 43.42
C GLN A 628 -23.67 6.61 44.36
N GLU A 629 -22.71 5.71 44.15
CA GLU A 629 -21.47 5.64 44.93
C GLU A 629 -20.56 6.85 44.66
N ALA A 630 -20.43 7.29 43.40
CA ALA A 630 -19.68 8.48 43.01
C ALA A 630 -20.28 9.76 43.63
N ILE A 631 -21.59 9.98 43.49
CA ILE A 631 -22.29 11.13 44.11
C ILE A 631 -22.15 11.09 45.64
N GLY A 632 -22.29 9.91 46.25
CA GLY A 632 -22.10 9.75 47.69
C GLY A 632 -20.69 10.13 48.16
N THR A 633 -19.68 9.80 47.35
CA THR A 633 -18.29 10.18 47.58
C THR A 633 -18.11 11.70 47.49
N THR A 634 -18.66 12.35 46.46
CA THR A 634 -18.64 13.81 46.29
C THR A 634 -19.29 14.55 47.47
N ILE A 635 -20.43 14.07 47.96
CA ILE A 635 -21.10 14.61 49.16
C ILE A 635 -20.21 14.47 50.40
N THR A 636 -19.48 13.36 50.52
CA THR A 636 -18.57 13.11 51.64
C THR A 636 -17.45 14.15 51.66
N TYR A 637 -16.83 14.42 50.51
CA TYR A 637 -15.80 15.46 50.40
C TYR A 637 -16.33 16.87 50.65
N THR A 638 -17.49 17.20 50.07
CA THR A 638 -18.16 18.49 50.31
C THR A 638 -18.33 18.76 51.80
N ARG A 639 -18.77 17.75 52.56
CA ARG A 639 -18.95 17.86 54.02
C ARG A 639 -17.63 17.94 54.77
N ASN A 640 -16.60 17.23 54.33
CA ASN A 640 -15.28 17.30 54.95
C ASN A 640 -14.62 18.69 54.79
N GLU A 641 -14.93 19.41 53.70
CA GLU A 641 -14.48 20.78 53.48
C GLU A 641 -15.42 21.87 54.06
N ASP A 642 -16.43 21.51 54.84
CA ASP A 642 -17.43 22.43 55.41
C ASP A 642 -18.10 23.35 54.37
N ARG A 643 -18.24 22.91 53.11
CA ARG A 643 -18.88 23.70 52.05
C ARG A 643 -20.41 23.58 52.10
N THR A 644 -21.10 24.69 51.79
CA THR A 644 -22.56 24.72 51.65
C THR A 644 -23.05 24.26 50.27
N ILE A 645 -22.19 24.34 49.26
CA ILE A 645 -22.48 23.95 47.87
C ILE A 645 -21.75 22.62 47.59
N THR A 646 -22.43 21.69 46.94
CA THR A 646 -21.85 20.38 46.58
C THR A 646 -20.68 20.58 45.62
N LEU A 647 -19.53 19.95 45.89
CA LEU A 647 -18.45 19.90 44.90
C LEU A 647 -18.99 19.32 43.58
N PHE A 648 -18.64 19.93 42.46
CA PHE A 648 -19.09 19.49 41.12
C PHE A 648 -20.62 19.43 40.95
N GLU A 649 -21.35 20.34 41.62
CA GLU A 649 -22.84 20.38 41.59
C GLU A 649 -23.41 20.40 40.16
N HIS A 650 -22.75 21.13 39.25
CA HIS A 650 -23.13 21.21 37.84
C HIS A 650 -23.20 19.84 37.13
N VAL A 651 -22.34 18.89 37.48
CA VAL A 651 -22.38 17.50 36.95
C VAL A 651 -23.40 16.65 37.70
N VAL A 652 -23.46 16.79 39.03
CA VAL A 652 -24.37 16.01 39.88
C VAL A 652 -25.83 16.25 39.53
N ASP A 653 -26.21 17.49 39.21
CA ASP A 653 -27.59 17.81 38.83
C ASP A 653 -27.97 17.23 37.47
N GLN A 654 -27.10 17.30 36.45
CA GLN A 654 -27.34 16.66 35.16
C GLN A 654 -27.39 15.12 35.26
N LEU A 655 -26.57 14.51 36.13
CA LEU A 655 -26.61 13.06 36.40
C LEU A 655 -27.92 12.60 37.03
N ARG A 656 -28.57 13.45 37.83
CA ARG A 656 -29.89 13.13 38.37
C ARG A 656 -30.93 13.02 37.27
N GLU A 657 -30.86 13.89 36.28
CA GLU A 657 -31.79 13.93 35.15
C GLU A 657 -31.53 12.81 34.14
N THR A 658 -30.27 12.43 33.92
CA THR A 658 -29.87 11.44 32.90
C THR A 658 -29.78 10.00 33.39
N ILE A 659 -29.45 9.73 34.67
CA ILE A 659 -29.26 8.37 35.20
C ILE A 659 -30.19 8.02 36.38
N LEU A 660 -30.55 8.97 37.24
CA LEU A 660 -31.29 8.65 38.47
C LEU A 660 -32.82 8.78 38.34
N GLN A 661 -33.30 9.68 37.48
CA GLN A 661 -34.72 9.88 37.20
C GLN A 661 -35.28 8.91 36.14
N PRO A 662 -34.54 8.53 35.06
CA PRO A 662 -34.82 7.34 34.26
C PRO A 662 -34.14 6.09 34.87
N ASP A 663 -34.69 4.89 34.67
CA ASP A 663 -34.01 3.66 35.12
C ASP A 663 -33.05 3.15 34.03
N PRO A 664 -31.72 3.09 34.28
CA PRO A 664 -30.78 2.58 33.28
C PRO A 664 -30.94 1.10 32.93
N ASP A 665 -31.77 0.35 33.67
CA ASP A 665 -32.14 -1.02 33.32
C ASP A 665 -32.87 -1.12 31.95
N SER A 666 -33.42 -0.02 31.44
CA SER A 666 -34.05 0.04 30.11
C SER A 666 -33.17 0.67 29.02
N TRP A 667 -31.87 0.89 29.29
CA TRP A 667 -30.96 1.42 28.29
C TRP A 667 -30.68 0.41 27.18
N GLU A 668 -30.61 0.91 25.95
CA GLU A 668 -30.39 0.13 24.72
C GLU A 668 -28.96 0.30 24.18
N ILE A 669 -28.19 1.26 24.73
CA ILE A 669 -26.80 1.53 24.36
C ILE A 669 -25.93 0.26 24.45
N GLY A 670 -25.13 0.04 23.41
CA GLY A 670 -24.17 -1.07 23.38
C GLY A 670 -23.06 -0.90 24.42
N THR A 671 -22.46 -2.01 24.85
CA THR A 671 -21.42 -1.98 25.90
C THR A 671 -20.19 -1.17 25.50
N ASP A 672 -19.71 -1.31 24.26
CA ASP A 672 -18.49 -0.60 23.81
C ASP A 672 -18.77 0.90 23.64
N ASP A 673 -19.96 1.25 23.16
CA ASP A 673 -20.47 2.63 23.07
C ASP A 673 -20.53 3.28 24.46
N LEU A 674 -21.19 2.62 25.42
CA LEU A 674 -21.26 3.06 26.81
C LEU A 674 -19.89 3.30 27.43
N ARG A 675 -18.95 2.36 27.21
CA ARG A 675 -17.61 2.40 27.79
C ARG A 675 -16.73 3.49 27.18
N PHE A 676 -16.83 3.70 25.87
CA PHE A 676 -16.07 4.75 25.20
C PHE A 676 -16.48 6.14 25.71
N TYR A 677 -17.77 6.45 25.76
CA TYR A 677 -18.22 7.75 26.25
C TYR A 677 -17.98 7.95 27.75
N TYR A 678 -18.03 6.87 28.55
CA TYR A 678 -17.55 6.92 29.93
C TYR A 678 -16.06 7.30 30.02
N ALA A 679 -15.18 6.63 29.25
CA ALA A 679 -13.76 6.93 29.21
C ALA A 679 -13.47 8.37 28.74
N LEU A 680 -14.22 8.85 27.74
CA LEU A 680 -14.17 10.24 27.27
C LEU A 680 -14.52 11.21 28.40
N GLY A 681 -15.56 10.89 29.18
CA GLY A 681 -15.95 11.67 30.36
C GLY A 681 -14.87 11.71 31.43
N VAL A 682 -14.26 10.55 31.76
CA VAL A 682 -13.14 10.50 32.73
C VAL A 682 -11.99 11.38 32.25
N THR A 683 -11.66 11.32 30.96
CA THR A 683 -10.62 12.15 30.35
C THR A 683 -10.93 13.64 30.45
N TYR A 684 -12.17 14.04 30.14
CA TYR A 684 -12.64 15.42 30.30
C TYR A 684 -12.48 15.87 31.75
N GLY A 685 -13.06 15.14 32.71
CA GLY A 685 -13.07 15.54 34.12
C GLY A 685 -11.68 15.58 34.76
N MET A 686 -10.76 14.73 34.30
CA MET A 686 -9.36 14.79 34.73
C MET A 686 -8.64 16.05 34.23
N ASN A 687 -9.02 16.54 33.05
CA ASN A 687 -8.40 17.70 32.42
C ASN A 687 -9.10 19.01 32.80
N ASP A 688 -10.34 18.98 33.28
CA ASP A 688 -11.15 20.17 33.57
C ASP A 688 -10.71 20.89 34.85
N HIS A 689 -9.89 21.93 34.70
CA HIS A 689 -9.36 22.68 35.84
C HIS A 689 -8.86 24.07 35.43
N PRO A 690 -8.78 25.03 36.38
CA PRO A 690 -8.09 26.29 36.13
C PRO A 690 -6.58 26.02 35.93
N ASP A 691 -5.87 26.91 35.25
CA ASP A 691 -4.42 26.79 35.07
C ASP A 691 -3.68 26.82 36.43
N TRP A 692 -3.27 25.64 36.90
CA TRP A 692 -2.63 25.46 38.21
C TRP A 692 -1.25 26.13 38.29
N ASP A 693 -0.59 26.39 37.16
CA ASP A 693 0.75 26.98 37.15
C ASP A 693 0.71 28.51 37.37
N GLN A 694 -0.39 29.20 37.02
CA GLN A 694 -0.61 30.60 37.39
C GLN A 694 -0.96 30.79 38.88
N LEU A 695 -1.57 29.79 39.53
CA LEU A 695 -1.90 29.83 40.97
C LEU A 695 -0.63 29.77 41.86
N LYS A 696 0.45 29.13 41.39
CA LYS A 696 1.74 29.07 42.10
C LYS A 696 2.52 30.39 42.08
N THR A 697 2.36 31.21 41.04
CA THR A 697 3.02 32.53 40.92
C THR A 697 2.35 33.58 41.82
N ASN A 698 1.02 33.59 41.92
CA ASN A 698 0.30 34.53 42.79
C ASN A 698 0.47 34.26 44.30
N THR A 699 0.82 33.03 44.69
CA THR A 699 1.04 32.69 46.12
C THR A 699 2.43 33.13 46.62
N LYS A 700 3.39 33.45 45.73
CA LYS A 700 4.75 33.88 46.11
C LYS A 700 4.95 35.39 46.24
N GLU A 701 3.98 36.22 45.80
CA GLU A 701 4.07 37.68 45.94
C GLU A 701 3.35 38.25 47.18
N ASN A 702 2.73 37.41 48.02
CA ASN A 702 2.12 37.83 49.28
C ASN A 702 2.62 37.01 50.49
N ILE A 703 3.94 36.94 50.68
CA ILE A 703 4.57 36.62 51.98
C ILE A 703 5.69 37.63 52.27
#